data_AF-A0A016VEX4-F1
#
_entry.id   AF-A0A016VEX4-F1
#
_cell.length_a   1.000
_cell.length_b   1.000
_cell.length_c   1.000
_cell.angle_alpha   90.00
_cell.angle_beta   90.00
_cell.angle_gamma   90.00
#
_symmetry.space_group_name_H-M   'P 1'
#
loop_
_entity.id
_entity.type
_entity.pdbx_description
1 polymer ?
#
loop_
_entity_poly.entity_id
_entity_poly.type
_entity_poly.pdbx_seq_one_letter_code
_entity_poly.pdbx_strand_id
1 'polypeptide(L)'
;MGMPVVTSARINRNQIFGNSYLNEPFFFEKFRTAGLVKTSSLDHHVTDSAAGAMALFSGRKVMYGTLGSRPNFLVGVKKCTTDRSRHLTDGIAEGALQKALEVGFVTTTRITHATPAALYAKGIHRSIEYDGDARKINRALGKSNCPDIASQLLSYPASEFKVLMGGGADYLLNKSRGGKREDGKNIDIEWSKLGGKRRVLRDERDLQAITASDEKLLGIFAPSQFPMYVVQQLHGRRTVPRLMDMTTKAIEQLQQGEMGFFLMVEGGMIDIAEHRNQIRAAFGELYELDEAIRKAREMTDPSETLIIVTSDHDHAVTMPGYSPADVDLLNSDVIENKKENGTDLYEMPGIFFAQGPGFDGDGLKISNRKMDKRKRRHPLYRLPTSAPAPRNPHSAADVGVWADGPLSELFSSSLENTEIAYIIKFLLCTNNTDHTFCAVSYLTSASLDLEQAAMEYGDTHKLFLPVFVMLSTTSLSLLIANLSLVYLRFASVNLSDEQQGELLPLLLEALSSKINDHMQAVEILALCIPGFIVLSQKERSTWPTFSLPSEVKALLLRFFYCIIAFDVNSPEDVEQTCAYVKSSKKVFTHGQSPDEFLMVAEKIVSKTCSFVQVKLAVIKLLVSGLFEDQAVFSILVLGTAQSIEVVSDAAETALKKVDIQSSVDNRVIVDELMASYLGIVTPTKPMIGKATVVSPVSTAMKQKILQYLTRSAVAPVAYMNNMKVCLEGLTHTSRTDSKLLIAALNFLVKVIEKMPAAAQKNFGPLLFDRVQKIQEGEVKNGVALSLMYRCLGILGKRDSSILTGQADTIGHTFKSIAEVSWLKFDSSAGFQVDCDEFGTWCTCWR
;
A
#
# COMPACT_ATOMS: atom_id res chain seq x y z
N MET A 1 19.28 7.37 14.02
CA MET A 1 19.07 8.46 13.04
C MET A 1 17.60 8.49 12.64
N GLY A 2 16.69 8.88 13.55
CA GLY A 2 15.28 8.99 13.16
C GLY A 2 14.91 10.35 12.57
N MET A 3 13.64 10.47 12.18
CA MET A 3 13.13 11.62 11.42
C MET A 3 13.35 12.98 12.11
N PRO A 4 13.22 13.13 13.44
CA PRO A 4 13.49 14.40 14.10
C PRO A 4 14.96 14.82 13.97
N VAL A 5 15.92 13.89 14.02
CA VAL A 5 17.35 14.20 13.82
C VAL A 5 17.65 14.57 12.38
N VAL A 6 17.10 13.83 11.41
CA VAL A 6 17.26 14.17 9.98
C VAL A 6 16.74 15.60 9.72
N THR A 7 15.54 15.91 10.20
CA THR A 7 14.92 17.22 10.02
C THR A 7 15.71 18.34 10.71
N SER A 8 16.06 18.15 11.99
CA SER A 8 16.76 19.16 12.78
C SER A 8 18.19 19.41 12.30
N ALA A 9 18.91 18.36 11.88
CA ALA A 9 20.23 18.49 11.28
C ALA A 9 20.16 19.23 9.95
N ARG A 10 19.14 18.95 9.13
CA ARG A 10 18.92 19.68 7.86
C ARG A 10 18.71 21.17 8.13
N ILE A 11 17.82 21.51 9.05
CA ILE A 11 17.58 22.92 9.43
C ILE A 11 18.86 23.56 9.95
N ASN A 12 19.56 22.89 10.87
CA ASN A 12 20.81 23.41 11.42
C ASN A 12 21.87 23.67 10.33
N ARG A 13 22.01 22.75 9.36
CA ARG A 13 22.93 22.91 8.23
C ARG A 13 22.58 24.14 7.40
N ASN A 14 21.30 24.32 7.05
CA ASN A 14 20.83 25.48 6.27
C ASN A 14 21.05 26.80 7.04
N GLN A 15 20.81 26.82 8.35
CA GLN A 15 21.10 27.98 9.21
C GLN A 15 22.59 28.33 9.25
N ILE A 16 23.48 27.33 9.31
CA ILE A 16 24.94 27.54 9.28
C ILE A 16 25.40 28.16 7.95
N PHE A 17 24.77 27.79 6.83
CA PHE A 17 25.07 28.35 5.51
C PHE A 17 24.40 29.71 5.23
N GLY A 18 23.71 30.30 6.21
CA GLY A 18 23.04 31.61 6.06
C GLY A 18 21.69 31.53 5.32
N ASN A 19 21.19 30.33 5.06
CA ASN A 19 19.96 30.07 4.33
C ASN A 19 18.83 29.62 5.27
N SER A 20 18.61 30.35 6.37
CA SER A 20 17.69 29.91 7.45
C SER A 20 16.24 29.64 7.02
N TYR A 21 15.81 30.20 5.88
CA TYR A 21 14.47 29.99 5.31
C TYR A 21 14.40 28.82 4.32
N LEU A 22 15.56 28.32 3.87
CA LEU A 22 15.62 27.18 2.96
C LEU A 22 15.63 25.89 3.77
N ASN A 23 14.86 24.92 3.30
CA ASN A 23 14.84 23.58 3.84
C ASN A 23 15.58 22.63 2.86
N GLU A 24 16.79 23.00 2.44
CA GLU A 24 17.51 22.24 1.41
C GLU A 24 17.84 20.82 1.91
N PRO A 25 17.44 19.77 1.16
CA PRO A 25 17.57 18.39 1.59
C PRO A 25 19.04 17.93 1.67
N PHE A 26 19.31 16.96 2.55
CA PHE A 26 20.51 16.13 2.45
C PHE A 26 20.60 15.43 1.09
N PHE A 27 21.78 14.93 0.74
CA PHE A 27 21.97 14.27 -0.55
C PHE A 27 21.07 13.03 -0.67
N PHE A 28 21.01 12.20 0.38
CA PHE A 28 20.14 11.02 0.38
C PHE A 28 18.63 11.36 0.38
N GLU A 29 18.24 12.52 0.90
CA GLU A 29 16.83 12.99 0.82
C GLU A 29 16.42 13.37 -0.61
N LYS A 30 17.36 13.48 -1.56
CA LYS A 30 17.10 13.71 -2.99
C LYS A 30 16.96 12.41 -3.79
N PHE A 31 17.11 11.26 -3.14
CA PHE A 31 16.93 9.96 -3.81
C PHE A 31 15.53 9.82 -4.38
N ARG A 32 15.40 9.05 -5.47
CA ARG A 32 14.14 8.90 -6.22
C ARG A 32 12.99 8.41 -5.34
N THR A 33 13.30 7.55 -4.38
CA THR A 33 12.30 6.88 -3.55
C THR A 33 12.53 7.15 -2.07
N ALA A 34 11.43 7.38 -1.34
CA ALA A 34 11.43 7.45 0.11
C ALA A 34 10.20 6.72 0.70
N GLY A 35 10.37 6.18 1.91
CA GLY A 35 9.34 5.45 2.65
C GLY A 35 9.60 5.48 4.16
N LEU A 36 8.85 4.67 4.90
CA LEU A 36 8.97 4.54 6.36
C LEU A 36 9.25 3.09 6.74
N VAL A 37 10.01 2.88 7.81
CA VAL A 37 10.38 1.56 8.32
C VAL A 37 9.98 1.42 9.78
N LYS A 38 9.15 0.41 10.07
CA LYS A 38 8.78 -0.01 11.42
C LYS A 38 9.93 -0.77 12.07
N THR A 39 10.33 -0.37 13.27
CA THR A 39 11.63 -0.76 13.85
C THR A 39 11.56 -1.79 14.98
N SER A 40 10.38 -2.19 15.43
CA SER A 40 10.23 -3.09 16.59
C SER A 40 11.02 -4.40 16.48
N SER A 41 11.55 -4.86 17.62
CA SER A 41 12.11 -6.21 17.74
C SER A 41 11.00 -7.23 17.96
N LEU A 42 11.35 -8.50 18.17
CA LEU A 42 10.35 -9.53 18.46
C LEU A 42 9.66 -9.32 19.82
N ASP A 43 10.35 -8.71 20.78
CA ASP A 43 9.96 -8.62 22.19
C ASP A 43 9.89 -7.20 22.75
N HIS A 44 10.25 -6.18 21.96
CA HIS A 44 10.21 -4.76 22.36
C HIS A 44 9.67 -3.88 21.22
N HIS A 45 8.78 -2.95 21.58
CA HIS A 45 8.37 -1.89 20.66
C HIS A 45 9.52 -0.93 20.34
N VAL A 46 10.33 -0.59 21.35
CA VAL A 46 11.59 0.16 21.19
C VAL A 46 12.73 -0.84 21.04
N THR A 47 13.20 -1.06 19.82
CA THR A 47 14.29 -2.00 19.55
C THR A 47 15.65 -1.47 20.04
N ASP A 48 16.61 -2.37 20.18
CA ASP A 48 18.03 -2.02 20.20
C ASP A 48 18.68 -2.21 18.83
N SER A 49 19.91 -1.72 18.68
CA SER A 49 20.70 -1.85 17.46
C SER A 49 20.96 -3.29 17.04
N ALA A 50 21.08 -4.25 17.98
CA ALA A 50 21.28 -5.65 17.59
C ALA A 50 20.05 -6.22 16.92
N ALA A 51 18.88 -6.13 17.57
CA ALA A 51 17.67 -6.67 16.97
C ALA A 51 17.23 -5.89 15.72
N GLY A 52 17.42 -4.56 15.70
CA GLY A 52 17.15 -3.70 14.55
C GLY A 52 18.03 -4.07 13.35
N ALA A 53 19.34 -4.13 13.53
CA ALA A 53 20.28 -4.52 12.47
C ALA A 53 20.07 -5.97 12.01
N MET A 54 19.76 -6.90 12.92
CA MET A 54 19.41 -8.28 12.55
C MET A 54 18.17 -8.33 11.65
N ALA A 55 17.15 -7.51 11.90
CA ALA A 55 15.99 -7.45 11.02
C ALA A 55 16.38 -6.92 9.63
N LEU A 56 17.17 -5.84 9.56
CA LEU A 56 17.64 -5.23 8.31
C LEU A 56 18.58 -6.13 7.49
N PHE A 57 19.37 -7.00 8.14
CA PHE A 57 20.37 -7.83 7.45
C PHE A 57 19.98 -9.30 7.28
N SER A 58 19.05 -9.81 8.09
CA SER A 58 18.60 -11.20 8.01
C SER A 58 17.14 -11.37 7.60
N GLY A 59 16.32 -10.31 7.63
CA GLY A 59 14.88 -10.40 7.36
C GLY A 59 14.11 -11.10 8.48
N ARG A 60 14.71 -11.23 9.66
CA ARG A 60 14.11 -11.90 10.81
C ARG A 60 14.19 -11.00 12.03
N LYS A 61 13.04 -10.74 12.66
CA LYS A 61 13.01 -10.14 13.99
C LYS A 61 13.57 -11.12 15.00
N VAL A 62 14.46 -10.63 15.86
CA VAL A 62 15.06 -11.39 16.96
C VAL A 62 14.76 -10.71 18.29
N MET A 63 15.08 -11.40 19.38
CA MET A 63 14.96 -10.84 20.73
C MET A 63 15.96 -9.70 20.91
N TYR A 64 15.60 -8.73 21.75
CA TYR A 64 16.47 -7.62 22.15
C TYR A 64 17.89 -8.09 22.50
N GLY A 65 18.89 -7.36 22.00
CA GLY A 65 20.30 -7.60 22.30
C GLY A 65 20.90 -8.85 21.66
N THR A 66 20.14 -9.60 20.84
CA THR A 66 20.60 -10.86 20.25
C THR A 66 21.13 -10.69 18.82
N LEU A 67 22.23 -11.37 18.50
CA LEU A 67 22.86 -11.41 17.18
C LEU A 67 22.88 -12.85 16.64
N GLY A 68 22.38 -13.02 15.41
CA GLY A 68 22.47 -14.26 14.64
C GLY A 68 21.90 -15.51 15.30
N SER A 69 20.83 -15.37 16.10
CA SER A 69 20.09 -16.49 16.69
C SER A 69 18.65 -16.47 16.22
N ARG A 70 18.07 -17.64 15.97
CA ARG A 70 16.63 -17.79 15.77
C ARG A 70 15.84 -17.27 16.99
N PRO A 71 14.57 -16.85 16.81
CA PRO A 71 13.66 -16.43 17.89
C PRO A 71 13.62 -17.37 19.10
N ASN A 72 13.39 -16.82 20.29
CA ASN A 72 13.16 -17.55 21.56
C ASN A 72 14.30 -18.43 22.09
N PHE A 73 15.48 -18.45 21.46
CA PHE A 73 16.59 -19.29 21.91
C PHE A 73 17.54 -18.64 22.92
N LEU A 74 17.66 -17.31 22.91
CA LEU A 74 18.44 -16.52 23.88
C LEU A 74 17.51 -15.64 24.70
N VAL A 75 16.88 -16.23 25.72
CA VAL A 75 15.92 -15.56 26.61
C VAL A 75 16.45 -15.58 28.05
N GLY A 76 16.26 -14.48 28.77
CA GLY A 76 16.64 -14.35 30.19
C GLY A 76 18.15 -14.43 30.42
N VAL A 77 18.59 -15.38 31.25
CA VAL A 77 20.02 -15.54 31.62
C VAL A 77 20.89 -16.16 30.50
N LYS A 78 20.29 -16.76 29.46
CA LYS A 78 21.04 -17.37 28.35
C LYS A 78 21.49 -16.29 27.36
N LYS A 79 22.80 -15.99 27.37
CA LYS A 79 23.40 -14.94 26.52
C LYS A 79 24.22 -15.46 25.33
N CYS A 80 24.34 -16.77 25.16
CA CYS A 80 24.98 -17.36 23.98
C CYS A 80 24.47 -18.78 23.71
N THR A 81 24.71 -19.28 22.50
CA THR A 81 24.52 -20.68 22.11
C THR A 81 25.56 -21.10 21.07
N THR A 82 26.18 -22.27 21.29
CA THR A 82 27.07 -22.92 20.31
C THR A 82 26.33 -23.91 19.41
N ASP A 83 25.05 -24.16 19.67
CA ASP A 83 24.19 -25.00 18.84
C ASP A 83 23.93 -24.31 17.49
N ARG A 84 24.60 -24.81 16.44
CA ARG A 84 24.51 -24.29 15.07
C ARG A 84 23.10 -24.38 14.49
N SER A 85 22.26 -25.32 14.96
CA SER A 85 20.87 -25.41 14.50
C SER A 85 20.03 -24.20 14.91
N ARG A 86 20.53 -23.37 15.84
CA ARG A 86 19.88 -22.13 16.30
C ARG A 86 20.44 -20.89 15.62
N HIS A 87 21.54 -21.00 14.88
CA HIS A 87 22.16 -19.87 14.20
C HIS A 87 21.35 -19.47 12.97
N LEU A 88 21.28 -18.17 12.72
CA LEU A 88 20.77 -17.63 11.46
C LEU A 88 21.90 -17.62 10.43
N THR A 89 21.69 -18.28 9.29
CA THR A 89 22.73 -18.50 8.26
C THR A 89 22.26 -18.09 6.86
N ASP A 90 21.14 -17.36 6.79
CA ASP A 90 20.42 -16.91 5.59
C ASP A 90 20.33 -15.38 5.52
N GLY A 91 21.34 -14.69 6.07
CA GLY A 91 21.49 -13.25 6.00
C GLY A 91 21.97 -12.77 4.63
N ILE A 92 21.89 -11.46 4.41
CA ILE A 92 22.36 -10.82 3.17
C ILE A 92 23.85 -11.12 2.94
N ALA A 93 24.67 -11.04 3.98
CA ALA A 93 26.11 -11.26 3.88
C ALA A 93 26.46 -12.70 3.47
N GLU A 94 25.87 -13.71 4.12
CA GLU A 94 26.07 -15.11 3.71
C GLU A 94 25.57 -15.35 2.30
N GLY A 95 24.38 -14.83 1.99
CA GLY A 95 23.77 -14.93 0.68
C GLY A 95 24.62 -14.33 -0.43
N ALA A 96 25.17 -13.14 -0.19
CA ALA A 96 26.05 -12.44 -1.11
C ALA A 96 27.34 -13.25 -1.36
N LEU A 97 27.99 -13.74 -0.30
CA LEU A 97 29.16 -14.62 -0.42
C LEU A 97 28.85 -15.91 -1.19
N GLN A 98 27.68 -16.52 -0.98
CA GLN A 98 27.25 -17.71 -1.72
C GLN A 98 27.03 -17.43 -3.21
N LYS A 99 26.77 -16.18 -3.58
CA LYS A 99 26.71 -15.69 -4.96
C LYS A 99 28.04 -15.16 -5.49
N ALA A 100 29.12 -15.39 -4.75
CA ALA A 100 30.46 -14.90 -5.07
C ALA A 100 30.55 -13.36 -5.18
N LEU A 101 29.60 -12.64 -4.57
CA LEU A 101 29.71 -11.20 -4.38
C LEU A 101 30.76 -10.92 -3.30
N GLU A 102 31.54 -9.86 -3.51
CA GLU A 102 32.42 -9.37 -2.46
C GLU A 102 31.60 -8.71 -1.34
N VAL A 103 31.98 -8.93 -0.09
CA VAL A 103 31.24 -8.40 1.07
C VAL A 103 32.14 -7.56 1.94
N GLY A 104 31.66 -6.42 2.40
CA GLY A 104 32.37 -5.61 3.38
C GLY A 104 31.49 -4.72 4.23
N PHE A 105 32.09 -4.16 5.28
CA PHE A 105 31.47 -3.09 6.05
C PHE A 105 32.48 -2.03 6.49
N VAL A 106 31.96 -0.82 6.68
CA VAL A 106 32.65 0.34 7.24
C VAL A 106 31.79 0.92 8.36
N THR A 107 32.37 1.21 9.50
CA THR A 107 31.66 1.83 10.64
C THR A 107 32.55 2.81 11.40
N THR A 108 31.95 3.82 12.01
CA THR A 108 32.61 4.67 13.01
C THR A 108 32.57 4.09 14.43
N THR A 109 31.93 2.95 14.63
CA THR A 109 31.87 2.24 15.92
C THR A 109 32.98 1.20 16.03
N ARG A 110 32.91 0.32 17.03
CA ARG A 110 33.77 -0.87 17.08
C ARG A 110 33.30 -1.85 16.02
N ILE A 111 34.19 -2.54 15.34
CA ILE A 111 33.80 -3.59 14.38
C ILE A 111 33.07 -4.78 15.04
N THR A 112 33.10 -4.85 16.38
CA THR A 112 32.37 -5.80 17.24
C THR A 112 31.05 -5.23 17.79
N HIS A 113 30.73 -3.97 17.47
CA HIS A 113 29.47 -3.35 17.87
C HIS A 113 28.28 -4.05 17.19
N ALA A 114 27.07 -3.85 17.71
CA ALA A 114 25.88 -4.60 17.31
C ALA A 114 25.59 -4.55 15.81
N THR A 115 25.62 -3.37 15.20
CA THR A 115 25.30 -3.19 13.78
C THR A 115 26.26 -3.93 12.85
N PRO A 116 27.61 -3.73 12.89
CA PRO A 116 28.52 -4.53 12.06
C PRO A 116 28.50 -6.01 12.44
N ALA A 117 28.36 -6.32 13.74
CA ALA A 117 28.29 -7.71 14.20
C ALA A 117 27.04 -8.44 13.69
N ALA A 118 25.92 -7.76 13.40
CA ALA A 118 24.73 -8.41 12.86
C ALA A 118 24.96 -9.05 11.47
N LEU A 119 25.99 -8.63 10.73
CA LEU A 119 26.38 -9.25 9.46
C LEU A 119 27.08 -10.60 9.62
N TYR A 120 27.67 -10.89 10.80
CA TYR A 120 28.53 -12.08 10.94
C TYR A 120 28.38 -12.86 12.24
N ALA A 121 28.06 -12.20 13.35
CA ALA A 121 28.00 -12.82 14.67
C ALA A 121 26.78 -13.74 14.79
N LYS A 122 26.99 -14.91 15.40
CA LYS A 122 26.03 -16.00 15.53
C LYS A 122 25.78 -16.38 16.97
N GLY A 123 24.52 -16.60 17.30
CA GLY A 123 24.08 -17.18 18.56
C GLY A 123 24.57 -16.45 19.80
N ILE A 124 24.70 -15.12 19.78
CA ILE A 124 25.39 -14.38 20.85
C ILE A 124 24.66 -13.08 21.21
N HIS A 125 24.72 -12.70 22.48
CA HIS A 125 24.25 -11.40 22.95
C HIS A 125 25.28 -10.31 22.65
N ARG A 126 24.83 -9.13 22.18
CA ARG A 126 25.68 -7.99 21.76
C ARG A 126 26.67 -7.49 22.81
N SER A 127 26.42 -7.79 24.08
CA SER A 127 27.30 -7.39 25.19
C SER A 127 28.56 -8.24 25.33
N ILE A 128 28.73 -9.29 24.52
CA ILE A 128 29.87 -10.22 24.60
C ILE A 128 30.86 -9.90 23.47
N GLU A 129 31.38 -8.67 23.45
CA GLU A 129 32.21 -8.18 22.34
C GLU A 129 33.60 -8.86 22.30
N TYR A 130 34.16 -9.21 23.46
CA TYR A 130 35.48 -9.86 23.60
C TYR A 130 35.50 -10.93 24.72
N ASP A 131 36.61 -11.66 24.84
CA ASP A 131 36.76 -12.82 25.73
C ASP A 131 36.55 -12.49 27.22
N GLY A 132 36.83 -11.26 27.66
CA GLY A 132 36.61 -10.85 29.05
C GLY A 132 35.13 -10.81 29.41
N ASP A 133 34.28 -10.41 28.47
CA ASP A 133 32.83 -10.44 28.66
C ASP A 133 32.31 -11.89 28.58
N ALA A 134 32.83 -12.69 27.64
CA ALA A 134 32.50 -14.11 27.56
C ALA A 134 32.84 -14.85 28.86
N ARG A 135 33.99 -14.57 29.47
CA ARG A 135 34.40 -15.18 30.75
C ARG A 135 33.51 -14.80 31.92
N LYS A 136 33.01 -13.55 31.98
CA LYS A 136 32.02 -13.16 33.01
C LYS A 136 30.74 -13.99 32.87
N ILE A 137 30.25 -14.16 31.64
CA ILE A 137 29.05 -14.95 31.35
C ILE A 137 29.29 -16.43 31.64
N ASN A 138 30.40 -17.00 31.17
CA ASN A 138 30.74 -18.41 31.38
C ASN A 138 30.89 -18.73 32.88
N ARG A 139 31.43 -17.81 33.68
CA ARG A 139 31.46 -17.94 35.16
C ARG A 139 30.05 -17.91 35.76
N ALA A 140 29.21 -16.98 35.33
CA ALA A 140 27.84 -16.87 35.84
C ALA A 140 26.97 -18.09 35.49
N LEU A 141 27.25 -18.75 34.36
CA LEU A 141 26.47 -19.89 33.86
C LEU A 141 27.00 -21.27 34.29
N GLY A 142 28.13 -21.33 35.01
CA GLY A 142 28.61 -22.57 35.64
C GLY A 142 29.09 -23.70 34.73
N LYS A 143 28.92 -23.61 33.39
CA LYS A 143 29.57 -24.41 32.32
C LYS A 143 28.95 -24.07 30.94
N SER A 144 29.47 -23.04 30.27
CA SER A 144 29.17 -22.78 28.84
C SER A 144 30.43 -22.33 28.09
N ASN A 145 30.59 -22.76 26.84
CA ASN A 145 31.70 -22.38 25.96
C ASN A 145 31.27 -21.21 25.06
N CYS A 146 30.79 -20.10 25.64
CA CYS A 146 30.39 -18.95 24.84
C CYS A 146 31.59 -18.39 24.08
N PRO A 147 31.53 -18.25 22.74
CA PRO A 147 32.50 -17.45 22.02
C PRO A 147 32.29 -15.97 22.34
N ASP A 148 33.22 -15.13 21.90
CA ASP A 148 33.07 -13.66 21.87
C ASP A 148 32.94 -13.16 20.43
N ILE A 149 32.30 -12.00 20.23
CA ILE A 149 32.06 -11.45 18.88
C ILE A 149 33.38 -11.25 18.12
N ALA A 150 34.42 -10.70 18.76
CA ALA A 150 35.72 -10.51 18.11
C ALA A 150 36.31 -11.83 17.60
N SER A 151 36.19 -12.93 18.36
CA SER A 151 36.66 -14.24 17.91
C SER A 151 35.93 -14.77 16.68
N GLN A 152 34.67 -14.36 16.44
CA GLN A 152 33.89 -14.78 15.28
C GLN A 152 34.34 -14.11 13.97
N LEU A 153 35.15 -13.04 14.04
CA LEU A 153 35.82 -12.45 12.87
C LEU A 153 36.76 -13.45 12.16
N LEU A 154 37.20 -14.49 12.88
CA LEU A 154 38.08 -15.54 12.36
C LEU A 154 37.34 -16.67 11.65
N SER A 155 36.01 -16.62 11.58
CA SER A 155 35.16 -17.67 11.02
C SER A 155 34.17 -17.12 10.00
N TYR A 156 33.64 -18.02 9.16
CA TYR A 156 32.60 -17.68 8.21
C TYR A 156 31.35 -17.11 8.93
N PRO A 157 30.73 -16.03 8.41
CA PRO A 157 31.05 -15.37 7.15
C PRO A 157 32.15 -14.29 7.21
N ALA A 158 32.47 -13.75 8.39
CA ALA A 158 33.41 -12.62 8.51
C ALA A 158 34.83 -12.91 8.01
N SER A 159 35.30 -14.16 8.09
CA SER A 159 36.60 -14.56 7.52
C SER A 159 36.68 -14.32 6.02
N GLU A 160 35.52 -14.30 5.35
CA GLU A 160 35.40 -14.13 3.90
C GLU A 160 35.16 -12.68 3.47
N PHE A 161 34.86 -11.77 4.38
CA PHE A 161 34.68 -10.36 4.03
C PHE A 161 35.97 -9.77 3.47
N LYS A 162 35.82 -9.05 2.36
CA LYS A 162 36.89 -8.33 1.67
C LYS A 162 37.34 -7.11 2.46
N VAL A 163 36.41 -6.42 3.11
CA VAL A 163 36.69 -5.17 3.82
C VAL A 163 35.97 -5.15 5.16
N LEU A 164 36.72 -4.98 6.25
CA LEU A 164 36.19 -4.74 7.59
C LEU A 164 36.90 -3.53 8.17
N MET A 165 36.21 -2.38 8.31
CA MET A 165 36.84 -1.14 8.78
C MET A 165 36.05 -0.46 9.89
N GLY A 166 36.76 -0.05 10.95
CA GLY A 166 36.22 0.73 12.05
C GLY A 166 37.17 0.82 13.24
N GLY A 167 36.63 0.87 14.45
CA GLY A 167 37.40 0.89 15.70
C GLY A 167 37.40 -0.45 16.44
N GLY A 168 37.85 -0.44 17.70
CA GLY A 168 37.75 -1.57 18.62
C GLY A 168 39.03 -2.36 18.85
N ALA A 169 40.21 -1.76 18.66
CA ALA A 169 41.49 -2.44 18.90
C ALA A 169 41.59 -3.06 20.30
N ASP A 170 41.02 -2.42 21.32
CA ASP A 170 40.97 -2.94 22.68
C ASP A 170 40.41 -4.36 22.75
N TYR A 171 39.43 -4.70 21.93
CA TYR A 171 38.70 -5.98 22.00
C TYR A 171 39.33 -7.07 21.13
N LEU A 172 40.25 -6.69 20.24
CA LEU A 172 40.95 -7.59 19.33
C LEU A 172 42.37 -7.93 19.81
N LEU A 173 43.02 -7.03 20.53
CA LEU A 173 44.41 -7.18 20.94
C LEU A 173 44.54 -7.77 22.36
N ASN A 174 45.59 -8.55 22.56
CA ASN A 174 45.99 -8.97 23.91
C ASN A 174 46.46 -7.77 24.75
N LYS A 175 46.37 -7.87 26.08
CA LYS A 175 46.96 -6.91 27.02
C LYS A 175 48.42 -6.57 26.75
N SER A 176 49.25 -7.54 26.33
CA SER A 176 50.66 -7.28 25.99
C SER A 176 50.86 -6.37 24.77
N ARG A 177 49.84 -6.24 23.91
CA ARG A 177 49.79 -5.35 22.74
C ARG A 177 48.85 -4.17 22.94
N GLY A 178 48.55 -3.83 24.20
CA GLY A 178 47.74 -2.67 24.56
C GLY A 178 46.23 -2.87 24.47
N GLY A 179 45.75 -4.11 24.27
CA GLY A 179 44.31 -4.41 24.29
C GLY A 179 43.80 -4.92 25.63
N LYS A 180 42.60 -5.50 25.61
CA LYS A 180 41.87 -6.01 26.79
C LYS A 180 41.73 -7.52 26.80
N ARG A 181 42.09 -8.21 25.71
CA ARG A 181 41.96 -9.67 25.67
C ARG A 181 42.90 -10.33 26.68
N GLU A 182 42.40 -11.37 27.35
CA GLU A 182 43.17 -12.12 28.36
C GLU A 182 43.28 -13.62 28.04
N ASP A 183 42.79 -14.04 26.88
CA ASP A 183 42.90 -15.42 26.37
C ASP A 183 44.21 -15.69 25.58
N GLY A 184 45.16 -14.74 25.61
CA GLY A 184 46.43 -14.85 24.88
C GLY A 184 46.34 -14.51 23.39
N LYS A 185 45.13 -14.29 22.84
CA LYS A 185 44.94 -14.12 21.38
C LYS A 185 45.06 -12.67 20.93
N ASN A 186 45.46 -12.52 19.68
CA ASN A 186 45.52 -11.27 18.94
C ASN A 186 44.72 -11.46 17.65
N ILE A 187 43.46 -11.08 17.64
CA ILE A 187 42.51 -11.38 16.55
C ILE A 187 42.98 -10.81 15.21
N ASP A 188 43.61 -9.64 15.22
CA ASP A 188 44.23 -9.01 14.05
C ASP A 188 45.34 -9.87 13.41
N ILE A 189 46.20 -10.47 14.23
CA ILE A 189 47.28 -11.35 13.78
C ILE A 189 46.72 -12.70 13.33
N GLU A 190 45.76 -13.25 14.08
CA GLU A 190 45.12 -14.51 13.71
C GLU A 190 44.33 -14.36 12.40
N TRP A 191 43.66 -13.23 12.21
CA TRP A 191 42.96 -12.90 10.97
C TRP A 191 43.93 -12.74 9.79
N SER A 192 45.09 -12.11 9.98
CA SER A 192 46.07 -11.93 8.90
C SER A 192 46.74 -13.24 8.45
N LYS A 193 46.66 -14.30 9.27
CA LYS A 193 47.17 -15.64 8.94
C LYS A 193 46.16 -16.52 8.20
N LEU A 194 44.89 -16.11 8.13
CA LEU A 194 43.88 -16.83 7.35
C LEU A 194 44.23 -16.78 5.85
N GLY A 195 43.68 -17.69 5.06
CA GLY A 195 43.97 -17.78 3.63
C GLY A 195 43.59 -16.53 2.83
N GLY A 196 44.25 -16.35 1.67
CA GLY A 196 44.16 -15.16 0.82
C GLY A 196 45.19 -14.09 1.17
N LYS A 197 45.37 -13.08 0.31
CA LYS A 197 46.20 -11.91 0.64
C LYS A 197 45.43 -11.02 1.61
N ARG A 198 46.02 -10.72 2.77
CA ARG A 198 45.37 -10.01 3.87
C ARG A 198 46.25 -8.91 4.41
N ARG A 199 45.66 -7.75 4.69
CA ARG A 199 46.36 -6.61 5.25
C ARG A 199 45.59 -6.01 6.42
N VAL A 200 46.32 -5.69 7.50
CA VAL A 200 45.77 -5.00 8.68
C VAL A 200 46.18 -3.54 8.63
N LEU A 201 45.22 -2.63 8.74
CA LEU A 201 45.43 -1.17 8.74
C LEU A 201 45.21 -0.62 10.14
N ARG A 202 46.07 0.30 10.58
CA ARG A 202 46.07 0.85 11.95
C ARG A 202 45.79 2.33 12.03
N ASP A 203 46.15 3.07 10.99
CA ASP A 203 46.00 4.51 10.97
C ASP A 203 45.61 5.01 9.59
N GLU A 204 45.44 6.33 9.49
CA GLU A 204 45.05 6.98 8.24
C GLU A 204 46.11 6.84 7.14
N ARG A 205 47.40 6.76 7.49
CA ARG A 205 48.47 6.58 6.49
C ARG A 205 48.41 5.19 5.89
N ASP A 206 48.15 4.17 6.71
CA ASP A 206 47.93 2.81 6.21
C ASP A 206 46.76 2.78 5.21
N LEU A 207 45.65 3.47 5.52
CA LEU A 207 44.48 3.57 4.64
C LEU A 207 44.80 4.29 3.32
N GLN A 208 45.52 5.41 3.39
CA GLN A 208 45.91 6.20 2.22
C GLN A 208 46.88 5.43 1.30
N ALA A 209 47.72 4.57 1.87
CA ALA A 209 48.65 3.74 1.12
C ALA A 209 48.00 2.56 0.37
N ILE A 210 46.70 2.33 0.57
CA ILE A 210 45.97 1.26 -0.13
C ILE A 210 45.63 1.66 -1.56
N THR A 211 45.96 0.77 -2.48
CA THR A 211 45.53 0.76 -3.87
C THR A 211 44.57 -0.40 -4.11
N ALA A 212 43.66 -0.23 -5.07
CA ALA A 212 42.72 -1.28 -5.48
C ALA A 212 43.46 -2.59 -5.83
N SER A 213 43.03 -3.71 -5.26
CA SER A 213 43.68 -5.03 -5.34
C SER A 213 42.76 -6.17 -4.86
N ASP A 214 43.23 -7.41 -5.01
CA ASP A 214 42.56 -8.61 -4.52
C ASP A 214 42.67 -8.83 -3.00
N GLU A 215 43.40 -7.98 -2.28
CA GLU A 215 43.65 -8.12 -0.84
C GLU A 215 42.38 -7.92 0.00
N LYS A 216 42.22 -8.73 1.05
CA LYS A 216 41.25 -8.49 2.12
C LYS A 216 41.84 -7.52 3.14
N LEU A 217 41.05 -6.54 3.58
CA LEU A 217 41.48 -5.48 4.50
C LEU A 217 40.75 -5.55 5.85
N LEU A 218 41.53 -5.49 6.92
CA LEU A 218 41.04 -5.29 8.30
C LEU A 218 41.59 -3.96 8.84
N GLY A 219 40.78 -2.91 8.80
CA GLY A 219 41.12 -1.59 9.32
C GLY A 219 40.60 -1.36 10.72
N ILE A 220 41.50 -1.16 11.69
CA ILE A 220 41.17 -0.91 13.09
C ILE A 220 41.89 0.35 13.55
N PHE A 221 41.18 1.48 13.51
CA PHE A 221 41.77 2.81 13.61
C PHE A 221 41.65 3.46 15.00
N ALA A 222 40.86 2.87 15.90
CA ALA A 222 40.64 3.40 17.26
C ALA A 222 40.65 2.29 18.33
N PRO A 223 41.09 2.58 19.58
CA PRO A 223 41.02 1.63 20.69
C PRO A 223 39.59 1.12 20.96
N SER A 224 38.60 2.02 20.91
CA SER A 224 37.17 1.71 21.02
C SER A 224 36.45 2.22 19.77
N GLN A 225 35.23 2.74 19.91
CA GLN A 225 34.56 3.52 18.87
C GLN A 225 35.35 4.80 18.53
N PHE A 226 35.07 5.40 17.38
CA PHE A 226 35.77 6.61 16.94
C PHE A 226 35.50 7.78 17.88
N PRO A 227 36.45 8.73 18.02
CA PRO A 227 36.13 10.04 18.53
C PRO A 227 35.13 10.72 17.59
N MET A 228 34.10 11.37 18.16
CA MET A 228 33.13 12.14 17.37
C MET A 228 33.84 13.19 16.51
N TYR A 229 33.35 13.44 15.30
CA TYR A 229 33.86 14.42 14.36
C TYR A 229 34.06 15.79 15.02
N VAL A 230 33.04 16.28 15.71
CA VAL A 230 33.08 17.58 16.42
C VAL A 230 34.16 17.63 17.51
N VAL A 231 34.45 16.51 18.17
CA VAL A 231 35.53 16.42 19.16
C VAL A 231 36.90 16.54 18.49
N GLN A 232 37.09 15.91 17.33
CA GLN A 232 38.32 16.03 16.57
C GLN A 232 38.55 17.47 16.07
N GLN A 233 37.48 18.15 15.64
CA GLN A 233 37.54 19.57 15.26
C GLN A 233 37.94 20.47 16.44
N LEU A 234 37.37 20.24 17.62
CA LEU A 234 37.71 20.98 18.85
C LEU A 234 39.19 20.82 19.24
N HIS A 235 39.76 19.63 19.04
CA HIS A 235 41.18 19.38 19.32
C HIS A 235 42.11 19.84 18.19
N GLY A 236 41.58 20.26 17.03
CA GLY A 236 42.37 20.66 15.87
C GLY A 236 43.23 19.54 15.27
N ARG A 237 42.91 18.27 15.58
CA ARG A 237 43.68 17.11 15.12
C ARG A 237 42.76 15.93 14.84
N ARG A 238 42.85 15.41 13.61
CA ARG A 238 42.26 14.14 13.21
C ARG A 238 43.16 12.97 13.66
N THR A 239 42.54 11.93 14.21
CA THR A 239 43.24 10.73 14.74
C THR A 239 42.75 9.43 14.11
N VAL A 240 41.65 9.50 13.36
CA VAL A 240 41.02 8.38 12.64
C VAL A 240 40.63 8.87 11.23
N PRO A 241 40.60 7.99 10.21
CA PRO A 241 40.12 8.36 8.88
C PRO A 241 38.64 8.79 8.91
N ARG A 242 38.19 9.59 7.93
CA ARG A 242 36.76 9.94 7.83
C ARG A 242 35.95 8.75 7.34
N LEU A 243 34.64 8.77 7.62
CA LEU A 243 33.71 7.75 7.11
C LEU A 243 33.71 7.70 5.58
N MET A 244 33.76 8.87 4.94
CA MET A 244 33.88 8.99 3.48
C MET A 244 35.18 8.37 2.95
N ASP A 245 36.32 8.57 3.61
CA ASP A 245 37.62 8.02 3.17
C ASP A 245 37.62 6.49 3.24
N MET A 246 37.11 5.93 4.35
CA MET A 246 36.94 4.49 4.49
C MET A 246 35.94 3.93 3.47
N THR A 247 34.83 4.63 3.21
CA THR A 247 33.84 4.21 2.21
C THR A 247 34.45 4.19 0.80
N THR A 248 35.23 5.21 0.46
CA THR A 248 35.96 5.31 -0.82
C THR A 248 36.87 4.08 -1.00
N LYS A 249 37.73 3.79 0.00
CA LYS A 249 38.63 2.63 -0.06
C LYS A 249 37.91 1.29 -0.04
N ALA A 250 36.77 1.20 0.64
CA ALA A 250 35.95 0.00 0.61
C ALA A 250 35.40 -0.28 -0.79
N ILE A 251 34.82 0.73 -1.44
CA ILE A 251 34.28 0.60 -2.81
C ILE A 251 35.40 0.26 -3.80
N GLU A 252 36.55 0.93 -3.74
CA GLU A 252 37.71 0.63 -4.59
C GLU A 252 38.14 -0.85 -4.51
N GLN A 253 38.18 -1.43 -3.30
CA GLN A 253 38.53 -2.84 -3.11
C GLN A 253 37.41 -3.81 -3.53
N LEU A 254 36.16 -3.47 -3.25
CA LEU A 254 35.02 -4.34 -3.50
C LEU A 254 34.68 -4.43 -5.01
N GLN A 255 34.90 -3.34 -5.75
CA GLN A 255 34.72 -3.29 -7.21
C GLN A 255 35.70 -4.21 -7.99
N GLN A 256 36.72 -4.76 -7.33
CA GLN A 256 37.60 -5.75 -7.96
C GLN A 256 36.95 -7.13 -8.11
N GLY A 257 35.79 -7.37 -7.47
CA GLY A 257 35.02 -8.60 -7.63
C GLY A 257 34.17 -8.59 -8.90
N GLU A 258 34.31 -9.62 -9.74
CA GLU A 258 33.60 -9.71 -11.03
C GLU A 258 32.07 -9.77 -10.91
N MET A 259 31.55 -10.32 -9.81
CA MET A 259 30.11 -10.48 -9.60
C MET A 259 29.44 -9.25 -8.99
N GLY A 260 30.21 -8.23 -8.60
CA GLY A 260 29.74 -7.09 -7.81
C GLY A 260 29.90 -7.30 -6.30
N PHE A 261 29.26 -6.46 -5.49
CA PHE A 261 29.48 -6.43 -4.05
C PHE A 261 28.26 -6.04 -3.21
N PHE A 262 28.32 -6.39 -1.92
CA PHE A 262 27.48 -5.84 -0.87
C PHE A 262 28.34 -5.08 0.15
N LEU A 263 28.00 -3.81 0.39
CA LEU A 263 28.68 -2.94 1.34
C LEU A 263 27.69 -2.34 2.34
N MET A 264 28.00 -2.47 3.64
CA MET A 264 27.32 -1.74 4.71
C MET A 264 28.18 -0.58 5.20
N VAL A 265 27.63 0.62 5.28
CA VAL A 265 28.30 1.82 5.82
C VAL A 265 27.49 2.38 6.99
N GLU A 266 28.09 2.45 8.18
CA GLU A 266 27.42 2.87 9.42
C GLU A 266 27.98 4.18 9.98
N GLY A 267 27.14 5.21 10.05
CA GLY A 267 27.36 6.43 10.85
C GLY A 267 27.02 6.22 12.33
N GLY A 268 27.57 5.20 12.99
CA GLY A 268 27.07 4.72 14.28
C GLY A 268 27.36 5.64 15.48
N MET A 269 28.21 6.65 15.31
CA MET A 269 28.42 7.68 16.33
C MET A 269 27.25 8.66 16.48
N ILE A 270 26.31 8.70 15.51
CA ILE A 270 25.03 9.42 15.64
C ILE A 270 24.31 8.96 16.92
N ASP A 271 24.09 7.64 17.05
CA ASP A 271 23.44 7.01 18.21
C ASP A 271 24.14 7.37 19.53
N ILE A 272 25.47 7.26 19.56
CA ILE A 272 26.27 7.59 20.76
C ILE A 272 26.09 9.06 21.17
N ALA A 273 26.02 9.98 20.21
CA ALA A 273 25.82 11.39 20.48
C ALA A 273 24.41 11.67 21.02
N GLU A 274 23.40 11.03 20.44
CA GLU A 274 22.00 11.11 20.89
C GLU A 274 21.84 10.56 22.31
N HIS A 275 22.42 9.38 22.62
CA HIS A 275 22.49 8.81 23.96
C HIS A 275 23.06 9.78 25.01
N ARG A 276 23.97 10.67 24.60
CA ARG A 276 24.63 11.66 25.48
C ARG A 276 23.90 13.01 25.53
N ASN A 277 22.75 13.15 24.87
CA ASN A 277 22.05 14.42 24.61
C ASN A 277 22.92 15.49 23.91
N GLN A 278 23.90 15.08 23.10
CA GLN A 278 24.85 15.97 22.43
C GLN A 278 24.44 16.19 20.97
N ILE A 279 23.35 16.95 20.76
CA ILE A 279 22.73 17.07 19.44
C ILE A 279 23.66 17.64 18.36
N ARG A 280 24.52 18.61 18.71
CA ARG A 280 25.51 19.19 17.77
C ARG A 280 26.52 18.14 17.31
N ALA A 281 26.90 17.22 18.17
CA ALA A 281 27.74 16.09 17.79
C ALA A 281 26.97 15.13 16.87
N ALA A 282 25.71 14.81 17.17
CA ALA A 282 24.87 13.97 16.32
C ALA A 282 24.71 14.55 14.90
N PHE A 283 24.55 15.87 14.79
CA PHE A 283 24.52 16.57 13.49
C PHE A 283 25.84 16.41 12.72
N GLY A 284 26.98 16.61 13.38
CA GLY A 284 28.29 16.40 12.76
C GLY A 284 28.47 14.98 12.22
N GLU A 285 28.03 13.96 12.97
CA GLU A 285 28.08 12.57 12.50
C GLU A 285 27.13 12.29 11.33
N LEU A 286 25.95 12.93 11.30
CA LEU A 286 25.03 12.81 10.16
C LEU A 286 25.58 13.52 8.91
N TYR A 287 26.28 14.65 9.07
CA TYR A 287 26.94 15.32 7.96
C TYR A 287 28.06 14.43 7.38
N GLU A 288 28.86 13.76 8.23
CA GLU A 288 29.86 12.77 7.78
C GLU A 288 29.23 11.61 7.02
N LEU A 289 28.06 11.12 7.46
CA LEU A 289 27.32 10.05 6.78
C LEU A 289 26.79 10.52 5.41
N ASP A 290 26.22 11.72 5.33
CA ASP A 290 25.74 12.30 4.07
C ASP A 290 26.87 12.49 3.04
N GLU A 291 28.07 12.86 3.49
CA GLU A 291 29.26 12.89 2.63
C GLU A 291 29.67 11.50 2.14
N ALA A 292 29.65 10.49 3.00
CA ALA A 292 29.95 9.12 2.59
C ALA A 292 28.93 8.57 1.57
N ILE A 293 27.64 8.87 1.75
CA ILE A 293 26.58 8.46 0.81
C ILE A 293 26.76 9.14 -0.55
N ARG A 294 27.01 10.46 -0.56
CA ARG A 294 27.31 11.20 -1.80
C ARG A 294 28.49 10.59 -2.52
N LYS A 295 29.57 10.32 -1.78
CA LYS A 295 30.77 9.74 -2.36
C LYS A 295 30.53 8.34 -2.93
N ALA A 296 29.75 7.51 -2.24
CA ALA A 296 29.38 6.18 -2.74
C ALA A 296 28.59 6.28 -4.06
N ARG A 297 27.63 7.19 -4.16
CA ARG A 297 26.86 7.42 -5.39
C ARG A 297 27.72 7.96 -6.54
N GLU A 298 28.70 8.81 -6.26
CA GLU A 298 29.68 9.29 -7.27
C GLU A 298 30.58 8.17 -7.82
N MET A 299 30.83 7.12 -7.03
CA MET A 299 31.75 6.03 -7.37
C MET A 299 31.07 4.79 -7.96
N THR A 300 29.74 4.79 -8.04
CA THR A 300 28.95 3.63 -8.46
C THR A 300 27.96 4.01 -9.55
N ASP A 301 27.76 3.13 -10.52
CA ASP A 301 26.79 3.37 -11.59
C ASP A 301 25.35 3.14 -11.07
N PRO A 302 24.46 4.15 -11.15
CA PRO A 302 23.09 4.04 -10.66
C PRO A 302 22.21 3.06 -11.45
N SER A 303 22.65 2.60 -12.64
CA SER A 303 21.94 1.57 -13.42
C SER A 303 22.17 0.14 -12.90
N GLU A 304 23.20 -0.07 -12.06
CA GLU A 304 23.54 -1.38 -11.48
C GLU A 304 23.66 -1.36 -9.95
N THR A 305 23.80 -0.17 -9.34
CA THR A 305 24.01 -0.05 -7.88
C THR A 305 22.82 0.58 -7.16
N LEU A 306 22.12 -0.23 -6.39
CA LEU A 306 21.09 0.19 -5.43
C LEU A 306 21.76 0.67 -4.12
N ILE A 307 21.55 1.95 -3.76
CA ILE A 307 21.94 2.49 -2.44
C ILE A 307 20.67 2.71 -1.64
N ILE A 308 20.66 2.15 -0.42
CA ILE A 308 19.56 2.28 0.56
C ILE A 308 20.12 2.97 1.80
N VAL A 309 19.48 4.04 2.22
CA VAL A 309 19.80 4.79 3.44
C VAL A 309 18.63 4.62 4.41
N THR A 310 18.90 4.09 5.60
CA THR A 310 17.88 3.92 6.64
C THR A 310 18.52 3.91 8.03
N SER A 311 17.73 3.66 9.08
CA SER A 311 18.17 3.58 10.47
C SER A 311 17.70 2.26 11.07
N ASP A 312 18.42 1.76 12.07
CA ASP A 312 18.01 0.61 12.89
C ASP A 312 16.88 1.00 13.86
N HIS A 313 16.93 2.21 14.41
CA HIS A 313 15.90 2.81 15.27
C HIS A 313 15.98 4.36 15.36
N ASP A 314 15.01 4.97 16.05
CA ASP A 314 14.98 6.39 16.42
C ASP A 314 15.49 6.62 17.86
N HIS A 315 15.49 7.87 18.33
CA HIS A 315 15.75 8.32 19.71
C HIS A 315 14.61 9.21 20.23
N ALA A 316 14.52 9.36 21.54
CA ALA A 316 13.51 10.22 22.17
C ALA A 316 13.85 11.73 22.05
N VAL A 317 13.94 12.23 20.82
CA VAL A 317 14.23 13.62 20.46
C VAL A 317 13.02 14.25 19.77
N THR A 318 12.74 15.52 20.08
CA THR A 318 11.59 16.23 19.50
C THR A 318 11.91 17.70 19.29
N MET A 319 11.17 18.30 18.35
CA MET A 319 11.22 19.72 18.01
C MET A 319 9.87 20.36 18.41
N PRO A 320 9.77 20.99 19.59
CA PRO A 320 8.53 21.66 19.98
C PRO A 320 8.29 22.94 19.14
N GLY A 321 7.01 23.27 18.93
CA GLY A 321 6.61 24.56 18.35
C GLY A 321 6.66 25.70 19.38
N TYR A 322 6.75 26.97 18.99
CA TYR A 322 6.64 27.55 17.65
C TYR A 322 7.87 28.43 17.32
N SER A 323 9.03 27.82 17.06
CA SER A 323 10.26 28.56 16.76
C SER A 323 10.23 29.24 15.37
N PRO A 324 10.47 30.56 15.27
CA PRO A 324 10.59 31.26 13.98
C PRO A 324 11.78 30.75 13.15
N ALA A 325 11.67 30.80 11.83
CA ALA A 325 12.68 30.25 10.90
C ALA A 325 14.05 30.95 11.00
N ASP A 326 14.07 32.23 11.35
CA ASP A 326 15.28 33.06 11.50
C ASP A 326 15.99 32.87 12.85
N VAL A 327 15.38 32.13 13.79
CA VAL A 327 15.96 31.82 15.11
C VAL A 327 16.75 30.52 15.04
N ASP A 328 17.99 30.52 15.55
CA ASP A 328 18.82 29.30 15.67
C ASP A 328 18.01 28.20 16.37
N LEU A 329 17.89 27.04 15.72
CA LEU A 329 17.15 25.88 16.20
C LEU A 329 17.57 25.44 17.61
N LEU A 330 18.82 25.73 17.99
CA LEU A 330 19.41 25.34 19.26
C LEU A 330 19.27 26.42 20.35
N ASN A 331 18.52 27.49 20.06
CA ASN A 331 18.05 28.44 21.07
C ASN A 331 16.90 27.85 21.90
N SER A 332 16.49 28.62 22.90
CA SER A 332 15.40 28.24 23.80
C SER A 332 14.61 29.46 24.20
N ASP A 333 13.30 29.26 24.26
CA ASP A 333 12.36 30.23 24.79
C ASP A 333 12.15 30.00 26.29
N VAL A 334 11.57 30.99 26.96
CA VAL A 334 11.16 30.89 28.35
C VAL A 334 9.65 31.03 28.42
N ILE A 335 8.98 30.00 28.92
CA ILE A 335 7.52 29.94 29.10
C ILE A 335 7.18 30.22 30.56
N GLU A 336 6.13 30.99 30.79
CA GLU A 336 5.61 31.33 32.11
C GLU A 336 4.34 30.52 32.41
N ASN A 337 4.31 29.84 33.56
CA ASN A 337 3.12 29.20 34.08
C ASN A 337 2.65 29.94 35.34
N LYS A 338 1.56 30.71 35.21
CA LYS A 338 0.98 31.49 36.31
C LYS A 338 0.17 30.57 37.23
N LYS A 339 0.49 30.58 38.52
CA LYS A 339 -0.22 29.88 39.60
C LYS A 339 -0.77 30.91 40.58
N GLU A 340 -1.72 30.50 41.43
CA GLU A 340 -2.30 31.36 42.47
C GLU A 340 -1.24 31.97 43.41
N ASN A 341 -0.14 31.24 43.67
CA ASN A 341 0.93 31.64 44.58
C ASN A 341 2.27 31.99 43.89
N GLY A 342 2.27 32.36 42.60
CA GLY A 342 3.48 32.80 41.88
C GLY A 342 3.55 32.34 40.42
N THR A 343 4.66 32.64 39.75
CA THR A 343 4.90 32.23 38.36
C THR A 343 6.09 31.28 38.31
N ASP A 344 5.86 30.07 37.79
CA ASP A 344 6.95 29.16 37.45
C ASP A 344 7.46 29.47 36.04
N LEU A 345 8.79 29.41 35.85
CA LEU A 345 9.45 29.60 34.57
C LEU A 345 9.94 28.26 34.05
N TYR A 346 9.74 28.01 32.75
CA TYR A 346 10.20 26.81 32.07
C TYR A 346 11.03 27.18 30.85
N GLU A 347 12.14 26.50 30.66
CA GLU A 347 12.90 26.54 29.42
C GLU A 347 12.22 25.65 28.38
N MET A 348 11.99 26.19 27.18
CA MET A 348 11.51 25.43 26.03
C MET A 348 12.55 25.49 24.90
N PRO A 349 13.43 24.48 24.78
CA PRO A 349 14.39 24.42 23.69
C PRO A 349 13.72 24.14 22.34
N GLY A 350 14.20 24.76 21.26
CA GLY A 350 13.70 24.48 19.90
C GLY A 350 13.91 23.03 19.43
N ILE A 351 14.81 22.32 20.10
CA ILE A 351 14.96 20.86 20.05
C ILE A 351 15.42 20.37 21.41
N PHE A 352 14.83 19.28 21.91
CA PHE A 352 15.25 18.67 23.16
C PHE A 352 15.01 17.15 23.16
N PHE A 353 15.61 16.48 24.14
CA PHE A 353 15.40 15.07 24.40
C PHE A 353 14.41 14.89 25.55
N ALA A 354 13.50 13.94 25.43
CA ALA A 354 12.53 13.68 26.50
C ALA A 354 13.24 13.27 27.81
N GLN A 355 14.32 12.50 27.72
CA GLN A 355 15.09 12.11 28.90
C GLN A 355 16.58 11.95 28.60
N GLY A 356 17.41 11.86 29.64
CA GLY A 356 18.83 11.58 29.47
C GLY A 356 19.74 12.33 30.44
N PRO A 357 21.07 12.29 30.18
CA PRO A 357 22.08 12.90 31.02
C PRO A 357 22.12 14.44 30.95
N GLY A 358 21.21 15.06 30.20
CA GLY A 358 20.96 16.50 30.18
C GLY A 358 20.04 16.99 31.30
N PHE A 359 19.38 16.09 32.05
CA PHE A 359 18.55 16.46 33.19
C PHE A 359 19.36 17.17 34.28
N ASP A 360 18.87 18.33 34.72
CA ASP A 360 19.55 19.21 35.67
C ASP A 360 18.93 19.23 37.08
N GLY A 361 17.82 18.52 37.30
CA GLY A 361 17.15 18.40 38.59
C GLY A 361 15.69 18.84 38.56
N ASP A 362 15.33 19.75 37.65
CA ASP A 362 14.09 20.53 37.74
C ASP A 362 13.16 20.37 36.52
N GLY A 363 13.44 19.41 35.63
CA GLY A 363 12.53 19.02 34.54
C GLY A 363 12.19 20.17 33.58
N LEU A 364 13.22 20.93 33.17
CA LEU A 364 13.17 22.18 32.41
C LEU A 364 12.70 23.42 33.18
N LYS A 365 12.32 23.31 34.46
CA LYS A 365 12.01 24.48 35.28
C LYS A 365 13.30 25.26 35.56
N ILE A 366 13.23 26.59 35.44
CA ILE A 366 14.36 27.49 35.65
C ILE A 366 14.05 28.53 36.73
N SER A 367 15.08 28.98 37.44
CA SER A 367 14.94 29.96 38.52
C SER A 367 15.00 31.42 38.04
N ASN A 368 15.55 31.67 36.85
CA ASN A 368 15.64 33.00 36.26
C ASN A 368 15.55 32.92 34.72
N ARG A 369 15.26 34.05 34.06
CA ARG A 369 15.18 34.12 32.59
C ARG A 369 16.54 34.10 31.87
N LYS A 370 17.67 34.13 32.60
CA LYS A 370 19.02 34.28 32.01
C LYS A 370 19.67 32.92 31.80
N MET A 371 19.59 32.44 30.56
CA MET A 371 20.31 31.25 30.12
C MET A 371 21.81 31.54 29.90
N ASP A 372 22.70 30.61 30.28
CA ASP A 372 24.14 30.73 29.99
C ASP A 372 24.44 30.44 28.51
N LYS A 373 24.36 31.51 27.71
CA LYS A 373 24.65 31.46 26.27
C LYS A 373 26.04 30.90 25.94
N ARG A 374 27.04 31.07 26.82
CA ARG A 374 28.40 30.54 26.58
C ARG A 374 28.42 29.02 26.72
N LYS A 375 27.82 28.50 27.79
CA LYS A 375 27.69 27.05 28.02
C LYS A 375 26.98 26.35 26.85
N ARG A 376 25.91 26.95 26.33
CA ARG A 376 25.09 26.40 25.22
C ARG A 376 25.78 26.41 23.86
N ARG A 377 26.70 27.35 23.65
CA ARG A 377 27.54 27.40 22.43
C ARG A 377 28.60 26.31 22.39
N HIS A 378 28.87 25.64 23.52
CA HIS A 378 29.84 24.56 23.55
C HIS A 378 29.38 23.39 22.67
N PRO A 379 30.19 22.87 21.74
CA PRO A 379 29.73 21.83 20.80
C PRO A 379 29.32 20.50 21.45
N LEU A 380 29.79 20.25 22.67
CA LEU A 380 29.44 19.08 23.48
C LEU A 380 28.40 19.38 24.58
N TYR A 381 27.74 20.54 24.51
CA TYR A 381 26.66 20.89 25.42
C TYR A 381 25.56 19.82 25.37
N ARG A 382 25.14 19.36 26.54
CA ARG A 382 24.01 18.45 26.69
C ARG A 382 22.75 19.29 26.77
N LEU A 383 21.84 19.09 25.83
CA LEU A 383 20.54 19.75 25.88
C LEU A 383 19.79 19.34 27.15
N PRO A 384 19.07 20.27 27.80
CA PRO A 384 18.29 19.94 28.98
C PRO A 384 17.13 19.00 28.62
N THR A 385 16.72 18.17 29.57
CA THR A 385 15.68 17.14 29.38
C THR A 385 14.65 17.18 30.50
N SER A 386 13.45 16.64 30.26
CA SER A 386 12.38 16.67 31.26
C SER A 386 12.49 15.55 32.30
N ALA A 387 13.15 14.43 31.97
CA ALA A 387 13.38 13.33 32.91
C ALA A 387 14.85 12.87 32.96
N PRO A 388 15.35 12.39 34.12
CA PRO A 388 16.70 11.86 34.25
C PRO A 388 16.82 10.46 33.65
N ALA A 389 17.90 10.23 32.90
CA ALA A 389 18.35 8.88 32.56
C ALA A 389 19.88 8.89 32.36
N PRO A 390 20.60 7.80 32.67
CA PRO A 390 22.05 7.75 32.44
C PRO A 390 22.42 7.89 30.96
N ARG A 391 21.50 7.50 30.06
CA ARG A 391 21.56 7.68 28.61
C ARG A 391 20.14 7.98 28.11
N ASN A 392 20.03 8.82 27.10
CA ASN A 392 18.78 8.99 26.36
C ASN A 392 18.39 7.67 25.70
N PRO A 393 17.16 7.15 25.85
CA PRO A 393 16.76 5.90 25.22
C PRO A 393 16.57 6.06 23.72
N HIS A 394 16.50 4.93 23.03
CA HIS A 394 15.93 4.87 21.69
C HIS A 394 14.43 5.21 21.72
N SER A 395 13.84 5.39 20.54
CA SER A 395 12.40 5.63 20.32
C SER A 395 11.82 4.57 19.38
N ALA A 396 10.53 4.29 19.54
CA ALA A 396 9.78 3.33 18.72
C ALA A 396 9.17 3.97 17.46
N ALA A 397 9.41 5.25 17.21
CA ALA A 397 8.92 5.90 16.01
C ALA A 397 9.50 5.23 14.76
N ASP A 398 8.70 5.19 13.70
CA ASP A 398 9.14 4.74 12.39
C ASP A 398 10.27 5.65 11.89
N VAL A 399 11.24 5.06 11.20
CA VAL A 399 12.39 5.76 10.63
C VAL A 399 12.27 5.86 9.12
N GLY A 400 12.96 6.83 8.50
CA GLY A 400 12.97 6.95 7.05
C GLY A 400 13.76 5.85 6.36
N VAL A 401 13.34 5.50 5.15
CA VAL A 401 14.17 4.81 4.16
C VAL A 401 14.21 5.65 2.89
N TRP A 402 15.40 5.84 2.33
CA TRP A 402 15.63 6.50 1.05
C TRP A 402 16.41 5.55 0.16
N ALA A 403 15.97 5.38 -1.09
CA ALA A 403 16.59 4.45 -2.02
C ALA A 403 16.74 5.07 -3.41
N ASP A 404 17.87 4.77 -4.04
CA ASP A 404 18.18 5.18 -5.41
C ASP A 404 18.97 4.09 -6.13
N GLY A 405 18.74 3.95 -7.44
CA GLY A 405 19.26 2.86 -8.27
C GLY A 405 18.20 1.82 -8.66
N PRO A 406 18.61 0.63 -9.13
CA PRO A 406 17.69 -0.36 -9.71
C PRO A 406 16.64 -0.82 -8.72
N LEU A 407 15.37 -0.70 -9.11
CA LEU A 407 14.22 -1.14 -8.31
C LEU A 407 14.11 -0.45 -6.94
N SER A 408 14.67 0.75 -6.82
CA SER A 408 14.57 1.59 -5.62
C SER A 408 13.12 1.91 -5.22
N GLU A 409 12.17 1.82 -6.15
CA GLU A 409 10.75 2.05 -5.95
C GLU A 409 10.12 1.06 -4.96
N LEU A 410 10.73 -0.11 -4.75
CA LEU A 410 10.29 -1.09 -3.75
C LEU A 410 10.37 -0.54 -2.31
N PHE A 411 11.03 0.61 -2.11
CA PHE A 411 11.17 1.28 -0.82
C PHE A 411 10.20 2.46 -0.64
N SER A 412 9.16 2.60 -1.48
CA SER A 412 8.27 3.78 -1.52
C SER A 412 7.06 3.74 -0.56
N SER A 413 7.02 2.81 0.40
CA SER A 413 5.86 2.61 1.28
C SER A 413 6.25 2.53 2.77
N SER A 414 5.26 2.26 3.63
CA SER A 414 5.55 1.81 5.00
C SER A 414 5.92 0.33 4.96
N LEU A 415 7.13 0.01 5.41
CA LEU A 415 7.74 -1.31 5.41
C LEU A 415 8.02 -1.77 6.85
N GLU A 416 7.98 -3.08 7.08
CA GLU A 416 8.68 -3.68 8.21
C GLU A 416 10.20 -3.65 7.95
N ASN A 417 11.00 -3.49 9.02
CA ASN A 417 12.46 -3.60 8.95
C ASN A 417 12.95 -4.93 8.33
N THR A 418 12.18 -6.01 8.45
CA THR A 418 12.49 -7.29 7.80
C THR A 418 12.31 -7.26 6.28
N GLU A 419 11.38 -6.45 5.76
CA GLU A 419 11.11 -6.36 4.32
C GLU A 419 12.31 -5.78 3.57
N ILE A 420 13.06 -4.87 4.18
CA ILE A 420 14.32 -4.34 3.63
C ILE A 420 15.27 -5.49 3.24
N ALA A 421 15.48 -6.44 4.16
CA ALA A 421 16.35 -7.57 3.89
C ALA A 421 15.77 -8.53 2.85
N TYR A 422 14.45 -8.76 2.86
CA TYR A 422 13.80 -9.61 1.86
C TYR A 422 13.92 -9.02 0.46
N ILE A 423 13.71 -7.71 0.31
CA ILE A 423 13.89 -7.01 -0.96
C ILE A 423 15.35 -7.14 -1.43
N ILE A 424 16.33 -6.84 -0.58
CA ILE A 424 17.75 -6.98 -0.96
C ILE A 424 18.09 -8.42 -1.36
N LYS A 425 17.65 -9.42 -0.58
CA LYS A 425 17.89 -10.84 -0.89
C LYS A 425 17.19 -11.30 -2.17
N PHE A 426 15.99 -10.78 -2.43
CA PHE A 426 15.25 -11.04 -3.67
C PHE A 426 16.01 -10.50 -4.88
N LEU A 427 16.53 -9.27 -4.79
CA LEU A 427 17.31 -8.60 -5.85
C LEU A 427 18.68 -9.25 -6.09
N LEU A 428 19.38 -9.65 -5.01
CA LEU A 428 20.68 -10.35 -5.09
C LEU A 428 20.54 -11.85 -5.35
N CYS A 429 19.31 -12.37 -5.45
CA CYS A 429 19.01 -13.76 -5.74
C CYS A 429 19.60 -14.78 -4.76
N THR A 430 19.73 -14.43 -3.48
CA THR A 430 20.60 -15.13 -2.53
C THR A 430 20.00 -16.36 -1.85
N ASN A 431 18.77 -16.80 -2.18
CA ASN A 431 18.17 -18.00 -1.59
C ASN A 431 17.66 -19.02 -2.63
N ASN A 432 17.79 -20.31 -2.31
CA ASN A 432 17.37 -21.45 -3.14
C ASN A 432 15.95 -21.95 -2.81
N THR A 433 15.34 -21.48 -1.72
CA THR A 433 13.97 -21.89 -1.30
C THR A 433 12.88 -20.89 -1.62
N ASP A 434 13.26 -19.66 -1.98
CA ASP A 434 12.34 -18.58 -2.34
C ASP A 434 12.59 -18.24 -3.80
N HIS A 435 11.54 -18.15 -4.62
CA HIS A 435 11.67 -17.77 -6.02
C HIS A 435 12.25 -16.35 -6.11
N THR A 436 13.49 -16.25 -6.57
CA THR A 436 14.28 -15.01 -6.65
C THR A 436 14.07 -14.28 -7.98
N PHE A 437 14.48 -13.01 -8.07
CA PHE A 437 14.52 -12.28 -9.34
C PHE A 437 15.28 -13.05 -10.46
N CYS A 438 16.29 -13.86 -10.10
CA CYS A 438 17.06 -14.64 -11.08
C CYS A 438 16.43 -15.99 -11.42
N ALA A 439 15.68 -16.63 -10.51
CA ALA A 439 14.89 -17.84 -10.84
C ALA A 439 13.90 -17.55 -11.99
N VAL A 440 13.51 -16.29 -12.05
CA VAL A 440 12.53 -15.70 -12.94
C VAL A 440 13.17 -15.41 -14.31
N SER A 441 14.47 -15.09 -14.37
CA SER A 441 15.29 -15.08 -15.61
C SER A 441 15.71 -16.48 -16.12
N TYR A 442 15.74 -17.49 -15.26
CA TYR A 442 16.05 -18.88 -15.64
C TYR A 442 14.81 -19.64 -16.14
N LEU A 443 13.62 -19.36 -15.60
CA LEU A 443 12.37 -19.93 -16.11
C LEU A 443 12.06 -19.46 -17.56
N THR A 444 12.58 -18.29 -17.93
CA THR A 444 12.52 -17.78 -19.31
C THR A 444 13.52 -18.42 -20.27
N SER A 445 14.59 -19.08 -19.79
CA SER A 445 15.57 -19.80 -20.64
C SER A 445 15.37 -21.32 -20.71
N ALA A 446 14.66 -21.91 -19.73
CA ALA A 446 14.39 -23.35 -19.69
C ALA A 446 13.18 -23.81 -20.52
N SER A 447 12.44 -22.88 -21.13
CA SER A 447 11.34 -23.16 -22.05
C SER A 447 11.81 -22.91 -23.48
N LEU A 448 12.23 -23.98 -24.16
CA LEU A 448 12.72 -23.97 -25.54
C LEU A 448 11.74 -23.35 -26.56
N ASP A 449 10.47 -23.13 -26.19
CA ASP A 449 9.46 -22.46 -27.04
C ASP A 449 9.39 -20.93 -26.81
N LEU A 450 9.95 -20.38 -25.72
CA LEU A 450 9.86 -18.95 -25.36
C LEU A 450 11.04 -18.11 -25.85
N GLU A 451 12.24 -18.68 -26.06
CA GLU A 451 13.34 -17.98 -26.76
C GLU A 451 12.97 -17.63 -28.21
N GLN A 452 12.18 -18.49 -28.87
CA GLN A 452 11.71 -18.25 -30.23
C GLN A 452 10.65 -17.14 -30.26
N ALA A 453 9.79 -17.03 -29.24
CA ALA A 453 8.83 -15.93 -29.07
C ALA A 453 9.49 -14.61 -28.63
N ALA A 454 10.53 -14.66 -27.79
CA ALA A 454 11.31 -13.50 -27.33
C ALA A 454 12.23 -12.92 -28.43
N MET A 455 12.55 -13.70 -29.46
CA MET A 455 13.23 -13.21 -30.67
C MET A 455 12.28 -12.55 -31.68
N GLU A 456 10.97 -12.82 -31.63
CA GLU A 456 9.96 -12.17 -32.47
C GLU A 456 9.41 -10.84 -31.89
N TYR A 457 9.46 -10.65 -30.58
CA TYR A 457 8.90 -9.47 -29.89
C TYR A 457 9.94 -8.84 -28.95
N GLY A 458 10.34 -7.58 -29.23
CA GLY A 458 11.54 -6.88 -28.72
C GLY A 458 11.71 -6.69 -27.19
N ASP A 459 12.66 -5.82 -26.82
CA ASP A 459 13.25 -5.65 -25.47
C ASP A 459 12.26 -5.44 -24.29
N THR A 460 11.02 -5.06 -24.57
CA THR A 460 9.99 -4.77 -23.56
C THR A 460 9.39 -6.01 -22.91
N HIS A 461 9.47 -7.18 -23.54
CA HIS A 461 8.97 -8.42 -22.92
C HIS A 461 9.95 -9.06 -21.92
N LYS A 462 11.26 -8.73 -21.98
CA LYS A 462 12.29 -9.29 -21.08
C LYS A 462 12.11 -8.91 -19.61
N LEU A 463 11.43 -7.81 -19.31
CA LEU A 463 11.22 -7.32 -17.93
C LEU A 463 9.95 -7.90 -17.28
N PHE A 464 8.92 -8.25 -18.07
CA PHE A 464 7.56 -8.52 -17.57
C PHE A 464 7.14 -9.98 -17.61
N LEU A 465 7.55 -10.73 -18.64
CA LEU A 465 7.37 -12.18 -18.74
C LEU A 465 7.85 -12.93 -17.47
N PRO A 466 8.98 -12.53 -16.85
CA PRO A 466 9.46 -13.19 -15.65
C PRO A 466 8.50 -13.00 -14.44
N VAL A 467 7.97 -11.79 -14.24
CA VAL A 467 7.03 -11.46 -13.16
C VAL A 467 5.65 -12.09 -13.39
N PHE A 468 5.29 -12.27 -14.66
CA PHE A 468 4.07 -12.95 -15.06
C PHE A 468 4.08 -14.45 -14.71
N VAL A 469 5.21 -15.15 -14.93
CA VAL A 469 5.38 -16.56 -14.51
C VAL A 469 5.24 -16.71 -12.98
N MET A 470 5.62 -15.69 -12.21
CA MET A 470 5.38 -15.68 -10.76
C MET A 470 3.91 -15.44 -10.37
N LEU A 471 3.15 -14.73 -11.18
CA LEU A 471 1.71 -14.57 -10.92
C LEU A 471 0.89 -15.78 -11.33
N SER A 472 1.33 -16.55 -12.34
CA SER A 472 0.61 -17.73 -12.81
C SER A 472 0.92 -19.02 -12.03
N THR A 473 2.02 -19.06 -11.28
CA THR A 473 2.38 -20.23 -10.48
C THR A 473 1.60 -20.29 -9.15
N THR A 474 0.92 -21.42 -8.93
CA THR A 474 0.04 -21.65 -7.78
C THR A 474 0.79 -22.04 -6.50
N SER A 475 2.08 -22.34 -6.59
CA SER A 475 2.93 -22.81 -5.48
C SER A 475 3.71 -21.71 -4.72
N LEU A 476 3.53 -20.44 -5.09
CA LEU A 476 4.30 -19.33 -4.52
C LEU A 476 3.81 -18.86 -3.15
N SER A 477 4.73 -18.31 -2.35
CA SER A 477 4.38 -17.61 -1.12
C SER A 477 3.59 -16.33 -1.42
N LEU A 478 2.60 -16.01 -0.59
CA LEU A 478 1.75 -14.82 -0.71
C LEU A 478 2.56 -13.51 -0.85
N LEU A 479 3.73 -13.45 -0.21
CA LEU A 479 4.64 -12.32 -0.25
C LEU A 479 5.18 -12.06 -1.67
N ILE A 480 5.58 -13.11 -2.40
CA ILE A 480 6.17 -12.97 -3.74
C ILE A 480 5.11 -12.56 -4.75
N ALA A 481 3.90 -13.12 -4.66
CA ALA A 481 2.78 -12.70 -5.49
C ALA A 481 2.46 -11.21 -5.27
N ASN A 482 2.45 -10.76 -4.01
CA ASN A 482 2.22 -9.36 -3.68
C ASN A 482 3.35 -8.44 -4.18
N LEU A 483 4.62 -8.82 -3.99
CA LEU A 483 5.77 -8.06 -4.51
C LEU A 483 5.75 -7.99 -6.05
N SER A 484 5.33 -9.07 -6.72
CA SER A 484 5.17 -9.14 -8.16
C SER A 484 4.07 -8.20 -8.67
N LEU A 485 2.92 -8.15 -7.98
CA LEU A 485 1.84 -7.21 -8.30
C LEU A 485 2.26 -5.76 -8.06
N VAL A 486 2.99 -5.49 -6.98
CA VAL A 486 3.55 -4.16 -6.70
C VAL A 486 4.50 -3.74 -7.82
N TYR A 487 5.40 -4.62 -8.23
CA TYR A 487 6.30 -4.38 -9.36
C TYR A 487 5.55 -4.09 -10.66
N LEU A 488 4.60 -4.95 -11.06
CA LEU A 488 3.83 -4.75 -12.29
C LEU A 488 3.05 -3.45 -12.28
N ARG A 489 2.50 -3.06 -11.13
CA ARG A 489 1.79 -1.79 -11.00
C ARG A 489 2.69 -0.61 -11.30
N PHE A 490 3.92 -0.59 -10.79
CA PHE A 490 4.86 0.50 -11.09
C PHE A 490 5.39 0.44 -12.51
N ALA A 491 5.78 -0.75 -12.97
CA ALA A 491 6.33 -0.93 -14.29
C ALA A 491 5.29 -0.60 -15.39
N SER A 492 4.01 -0.90 -15.16
CA SER A 492 2.92 -0.59 -16.10
C SER A 492 2.72 0.90 -16.35
N VAL A 493 3.08 1.80 -15.44
CA VAL A 493 2.87 3.25 -15.62
C VAL A 493 3.74 3.83 -16.75
N ASN A 494 4.89 3.21 -17.04
CA ASN A 494 5.86 3.70 -18.02
C ASN A 494 5.78 2.99 -19.38
N LEU A 495 4.77 2.14 -19.60
CA LEU A 495 4.61 1.39 -20.84
C LEU A 495 3.93 2.23 -21.93
N SER A 496 4.38 2.05 -23.18
CA SER A 496 3.69 2.59 -24.36
C SER A 496 2.34 1.90 -24.58
N ASP A 497 1.46 2.53 -25.36
CA ASP A 497 0.14 1.95 -25.69
C ASP A 497 0.28 0.58 -26.38
N GLU A 498 1.28 0.36 -27.24
CA GLU A 498 1.54 -0.97 -27.81
C GLU A 498 1.85 -2.01 -26.72
N GLN A 499 2.75 -1.68 -25.79
CA GLN A 499 3.20 -2.58 -24.72
C GLN A 499 2.07 -2.90 -23.74
N GLN A 500 1.19 -1.93 -23.45
CA GLN A 500 -0.01 -2.17 -22.63
C GLN A 500 -0.96 -3.18 -23.29
N GLY A 501 -1.09 -3.11 -24.63
CA GLY A 501 -1.86 -4.07 -25.40
C GLY A 501 -1.27 -5.48 -25.35
N GLU A 502 0.05 -5.60 -25.48
CA GLU A 502 0.79 -6.87 -25.43
C GLU A 502 0.80 -7.51 -24.04
N LEU A 503 0.76 -6.71 -22.97
CA LEU A 503 0.73 -7.20 -21.59
C LEU A 503 -0.62 -7.81 -21.19
N LEU A 504 -1.73 -7.39 -21.83
CA LEU A 504 -3.07 -7.77 -21.42
C LEU A 504 -3.37 -9.28 -21.49
N PRO A 505 -3.01 -10.03 -22.56
CA PRO A 505 -3.15 -11.48 -22.60
C PRO A 505 -2.54 -12.19 -21.38
N LEU A 506 -1.34 -11.74 -20.99
CA LEU A 506 -0.62 -12.27 -19.83
C LEU A 506 -1.45 -12.01 -18.57
N LEU A 507 -1.83 -10.76 -18.30
CA LEU A 507 -2.64 -10.44 -17.11
C LEU A 507 -3.95 -11.25 -17.02
N LEU A 508 -4.61 -11.52 -18.14
CA LEU A 508 -5.83 -12.34 -18.20
C LEU A 508 -5.57 -13.82 -17.86
N GLU A 509 -4.43 -14.36 -18.26
CA GLU A 509 -4.01 -15.71 -17.88
C GLU A 509 -3.63 -15.76 -16.38
N ALA A 510 -2.93 -14.75 -15.84
CA ALA A 510 -2.65 -14.67 -14.39
C ALA A 510 -3.96 -14.60 -13.59
N LEU A 511 -4.94 -13.82 -14.05
CA LEU A 511 -6.26 -13.72 -13.44
C LEU A 511 -6.95 -15.09 -13.37
N SER A 512 -6.82 -15.90 -14.42
CA SER A 512 -7.37 -17.27 -14.46
C SER A 512 -6.83 -18.13 -13.33
N SER A 513 -5.53 -18.02 -13.02
CA SER A 513 -4.86 -18.79 -11.96
C SER A 513 -5.17 -18.27 -10.54
N LYS A 514 -5.56 -17.00 -10.39
CA LYS A 514 -5.77 -16.32 -9.10
C LYS A 514 -7.23 -15.96 -8.81
N ILE A 515 -8.17 -16.52 -9.56
CA ILE A 515 -9.60 -16.18 -9.45
C ILE A 515 -10.18 -16.39 -8.03
N ASN A 516 -9.63 -17.34 -7.28
CA ASN A 516 -10.02 -17.64 -5.90
C ASN A 516 -9.37 -16.73 -4.84
N ASP A 517 -8.33 -15.98 -5.20
CA ASP A 517 -7.71 -14.98 -4.33
C ASP A 517 -8.25 -13.59 -4.69
N HIS A 518 -9.30 -13.17 -3.98
CA HIS A 518 -9.98 -11.90 -4.25
C HIS A 518 -9.05 -10.69 -4.21
N MET A 519 -8.03 -10.66 -3.35
CA MET A 519 -7.13 -9.51 -3.25
C MET A 519 -6.24 -9.40 -4.50
N GLN A 520 -5.66 -10.53 -4.93
CA GLN A 520 -4.81 -10.57 -6.12
C GLN A 520 -5.63 -10.37 -7.40
N ALA A 521 -6.80 -11.00 -7.51
CA ALA A 521 -7.69 -10.86 -8.65
C ALA A 521 -8.10 -9.39 -8.89
N VAL A 522 -8.40 -8.64 -7.81
CA VAL A 522 -8.72 -7.21 -7.88
C VAL A 522 -7.55 -6.38 -8.41
N GLU A 523 -6.33 -6.63 -7.92
CA GLU A 523 -5.15 -5.91 -8.43
C GLU A 523 -4.87 -6.24 -9.91
N ILE A 524 -4.98 -7.50 -10.30
CA ILE A 524 -4.79 -7.92 -11.70
C ILE A 524 -5.86 -7.29 -12.61
N LEU A 525 -7.13 -7.26 -12.20
CA LEU A 525 -8.21 -6.61 -12.94
C LEU A 525 -7.93 -5.11 -13.15
N ALA A 526 -7.41 -4.42 -12.12
CA ALA A 526 -7.02 -3.01 -12.24
C ALA A 526 -5.86 -2.82 -13.22
N LEU A 527 -4.86 -3.72 -13.21
CA LEU A 527 -3.74 -3.69 -14.16
C LEU A 527 -4.16 -3.95 -15.61
N CYS A 528 -5.29 -4.61 -15.84
CA CYS A 528 -5.81 -4.85 -17.20
C CYS A 528 -6.40 -3.58 -17.85
N ILE A 529 -6.76 -2.55 -17.07
CA ILE A 529 -7.49 -1.36 -17.57
C ILE A 529 -6.73 -0.63 -18.70
N PRO A 530 -5.44 -0.31 -18.59
CA PRO A 530 -4.70 0.34 -19.68
C PRO A 530 -4.73 -0.48 -20.98
N GLY A 531 -4.47 -1.79 -20.90
CA GLY A 531 -4.55 -2.68 -22.06
C GLY A 531 -5.95 -2.73 -22.68
N PHE A 532 -6.99 -2.73 -21.86
CA PHE A 532 -8.38 -2.65 -22.32
C PHE A 532 -8.70 -1.33 -23.03
N ILE A 533 -8.19 -0.20 -22.54
CA ILE A 533 -8.32 1.10 -23.21
C ILE A 533 -7.68 1.04 -24.60
N VAL A 534 -6.47 0.53 -24.71
CA VAL A 534 -5.76 0.39 -26.00
C VAL A 534 -6.54 -0.50 -26.96
N LEU A 535 -6.97 -1.68 -26.52
CA LEU A 535 -7.76 -2.59 -27.36
C LEU A 535 -9.07 -1.96 -27.85
N SER A 536 -9.74 -1.16 -27.01
CA SER A 536 -10.98 -0.48 -27.39
C SER A 536 -10.81 0.55 -28.51
N GLN A 537 -9.58 0.94 -28.83
CA GLN A 537 -9.24 1.87 -29.91
C GLN A 537 -8.79 1.16 -31.19
N LYS A 538 -8.60 -0.17 -31.14
CA LYS A 538 -8.14 -1.01 -32.26
C LYS A 538 -9.25 -1.91 -32.79
N GLU A 539 -9.21 -2.25 -34.07
CA GLU A 539 -10.12 -3.24 -34.65
C GLU A 539 -9.86 -4.63 -34.07
N ARG A 540 -10.93 -5.42 -33.83
CA ARG A 540 -10.85 -6.74 -33.19
C ARG A 540 -9.89 -7.71 -33.88
N SER A 541 -9.74 -7.59 -35.21
CA SER A 541 -8.80 -8.36 -36.05
C SER A 541 -7.33 -8.11 -35.71
N THR A 542 -7.00 -6.97 -35.10
CA THR A 542 -5.64 -6.55 -34.76
C THR A 542 -5.28 -6.81 -33.29
N TRP A 543 -6.19 -7.40 -32.52
CA TRP A 543 -5.96 -7.69 -31.12
C TRP A 543 -4.97 -8.86 -30.97
N PRO A 544 -4.16 -8.89 -29.90
CA PRO A 544 -3.41 -10.08 -29.54
C PRO A 544 -4.33 -11.28 -29.36
N THR A 545 -3.82 -12.47 -29.64
CA THR A 545 -4.56 -13.72 -29.47
C THR A 545 -4.66 -14.08 -27.99
N PHE A 546 -5.87 -14.23 -27.47
CA PHE A 546 -6.12 -14.76 -26.12
C PHE A 546 -7.50 -15.41 -26.02
N SER A 547 -7.64 -16.38 -25.13
CA SER A 547 -8.90 -17.04 -24.81
C SER A 547 -9.31 -16.75 -23.37
N LEU A 548 -10.61 -16.52 -23.15
CA LEU A 548 -11.15 -16.29 -21.80
C LEU A 548 -11.94 -17.52 -21.34
N PRO A 549 -11.53 -18.18 -20.24
CA PRO A 549 -12.36 -19.17 -19.55
C PRO A 549 -13.71 -18.57 -19.12
N SER A 550 -14.73 -19.42 -18.98
CA SER A 550 -16.09 -18.99 -18.63
C SER A 550 -16.14 -18.21 -17.31
N GLU A 551 -15.34 -18.63 -16.33
CA GLU A 551 -15.24 -18.00 -15.02
C GLU A 551 -14.61 -16.60 -15.12
N VAL A 552 -13.59 -16.43 -15.96
CA VAL A 552 -12.96 -15.13 -16.21
C VAL A 552 -13.90 -14.21 -16.98
N LYS A 553 -14.68 -14.72 -17.93
CA LYS A 553 -15.72 -13.94 -18.62
C LYS A 553 -16.76 -13.42 -17.63
N ALA A 554 -17.25 -14.28 -16.72
CA ALA A 554 -18.22 -13.88 -15.70
C ALA A 554 -17.65 -12.82 -14.75
N LEU A 555 -16.38 -12.98 -14.35
CA LEU A 555 -15.67 -12.01 -13.50
C LEU A 555 -15.48 -10.66 -14.20
N LEU A 556 -15.06 -10.66 -15.47
CA LEU A 556 -14.91 -9.44 -16.27
C LEU A 556 -16.25 -8.74 -16.49
N LEU A 557 -17.34 -9.48 -16.73
CA LEU A 557 -18.68 -8.92 -16.83
C LEU A 557 -19.11 -8.25 -15.52
N ARG A 558 -18.82 -8.84 -14.36
CA ARG A 558 -19.07 -8.18 -13.06
C ARG A 558 -18.20 -6.94 -12.88
N PHE A 559 -16.91 -7.03 -13.22
CA PHE A 559 -15.99 -5.90 -13.13
C PHE A 559 -16.43 -4.72 -14.00
N PHE A 560 -16.81 -4.98 -15.25
CA PHE A 560 -17.35 -3.98 -16.17
C PHE A 560 -18.71 -3.44 -15.72
N TYR A 561 -19.56 -4.29 -15.15
CA TYR A 561 -20.79 -3.84 -14.48
C TYR A 561 -20.47 -2.82 -13.39
N CYS A 562 -19.50 -3.08 -12.50
CA CYS A 562 -19.13 -2.16 -11.42
C CYS A 562 -18.61 -0.83 -11.96
N ILE A 563 -17.76 -0.84 -12.99
CA ILE A 563 -17.25 0.38 -13.64
C ILE A 563 -18.38 1.22 -14.22
N ILE A 564 -19.33 0.59 -14.92
CA ILE A 564 -20.47 1.30 -15.52
C ILE A 564 -21.41 1.82 -14.43
N ALA A 565 -21.72 0.99 -13.43
CA ALA A 565 -22.61 1.34 -12.32
C ALA A 565 -22.04 2.42 -11.39
N PHE A 566 -20.72 2.64 -11.37
CA PHE A 566 -20.07 3.63 -10.51
C PHE A 566 -20.41 5.05 -10.95
N ASP A 567 -21.14 5.82 -10.15
CA ASP A 567 -21.49 7.19 -10.50
C ASP A 567 -20.30 8.13 -10.34
N VAL A 568 -20.12 9.05 -11.29
CA VAL A 568 -18.97 9.97 -11.30
C VAL A 568 -19.34 11.21 -10.48
N ASN A 569 -19.16 11.11 -9.16
CA ASN A 569 -19.30 12.25 -8.25
C ASN A 569 -18.02 13.08 -8.20
N SER A 570 -18.04 14.20 -7.47
CA SER A 570 -16.81 14.96 -7.21
C SER A 570 -15.76 14.09 -6.50
N PRO A 571 -14.45 14.32 -6.68
CA PRO A 571 -13.42 13.57 -5.96
C PRO A 571 -13.62 13.56 -4.43
N GLU A 572 -14.13 14.67 -3.89
CA GLU A 572 -14.45 14.84 -2.47
C GLU A 572 -15.57 13.89 -2.01
N ASP A 573 -16.64 13.76 -2.80
CA ASP A 573 -17.74 12.83 -2.51
C ASP A 573 -17.28 11.37 -2.53
N VAL A 574 -16.40 11.02 -3.47
CA VAL A 574 -15.83 9.68 -3.58
C VAL A 574 -14.97 9.37 -2.35
N GLU A 575 -14.10 10.30 -1.94
CA GLU A 575 -13.25 10.14 -0.76
C GLU A 575 -14.09 10.01 0.53
N GLN A 576 -15.11 10.85 0.68
CA GLN A 576 -16.03 10.81 1.81
C GLN A 576 -16.81 9.48 1.87
N THR A 577 -17.28 9.00 0.72
CA THR A 577 -17.98 7.71 0.59
C THR A 577 -17.04 6.55 0.96
N CYS A 578 -15.78 6.58 0.49
CA CYS A 578 -14.75 5.61 0.87
C CYS A 578 -14.51 5.61 2.40
N ALA A 579 -14.43 6.78 3.04
CA ALA A 579 -14.27 6.88 4.49
C ALA A 579 -15.47 6.29 5.26
N TYR A 580 -16.69 6.50 4.76
CA TYR A 580 -17.89 5.90 5.36
C TYR A 580 -17.95 4.38 5.18
N VAL A 581 -17.60 3.89 4.00
CA VAL A 581 -17.50 2.44 3.75
C VAL A 581 -16.49 1.79 4.69
N LYS A 582 -15.28 2.36 4.82
CA LYS A 582 -14.23 1.83 5.73
C LYS A 582 -14.62 1.86 7.20
N SER A 583 -15.45 2.81 7.61
CA SER A 583 -15.99 2.88 8.98
C SER A 583 -17.21 1.99 9.22
N SER A 584 -17.51 1.07 8.29
CA SER A 584 -18.65 0.13 8.37
C SER A 584 -20.02 0.81 8.52
N LYS A 585 -20.13 2.08 8.11
CA LYS A 585 -21.43 2.76 8.03
C LYS A 585 -22.19 2.23 6.81
N LYS A 586 -23.52 2.19 6.89
CA LYS A 586 -24.36 1.79 5.76
C LYS A 586 -24.36 2.90 4.71
N VAL A 587 -23.74 2.62 3.56
CA VAL A 587 -23.61 3.56 2.44
C VAL A 587 -24.29 2.98 1.20
N PHE A 588 -24.86 3.86 0.39
CA PHE A 588 -25.48 3.48 -0.87
C PHE A 588 -24.44 3.49 -2.00
N THR A 589 -24.10 2.31 -2.51
CA THR A 589 -22.98 2.08 -3.44
C THR A 589 -23.44 1.77 -4.88
N HIS A 590 -24.68 2.11 -5.22
CA HIS A 590 -25.24 2.03 -6.59
C HIS A 590 -24.96 0.72 -7.33
N GLY A 591 -25.65 -0.37 -6.97
CA GLY A 591 -25.50 -1.66 -7.68
C GLY A 591 -24.25 -2.47 -7.30
N GLN A 592 -23.42 -1.97 -6.38
CA GLN A 592 -22.15 -2.57 -5.97
C GLN A 592 -22.16 -2.94 -4.49
N SER A 593 -21.30 -3.87 -4.11
CA SER A 593 -20.96 -4.10 -2.71
C SER A 593 -20.00 -3.03 -2.19
N PRO A 594 -19.81 -2.93 -0.86
CA PRO A 594 -18.76 -2.09 -0.28
C PRO A 594 -17.35 -2.39 -0.85
N ASP A 595 -17.02 -3.66 -1.03
CA ASP A 595 -15.71 -4.10 -1.54
C ASP A 595 -15.53 -3.71 -3.02
N GLU A 596 -16.57 -3.89 -3.83
CA GLU A 596 -16.58 -3.52 -5.25
C GLU A 596 -16.49 -2.01 -5.46
N PHE A 597 -17.15 -1.23 -4.60
CA PHE A 597 -17.06 0.22 -4.62
C PHE A 597 -15.62 0.68 -4.34
N LEU A 598 -14.99 0.15 -3.28
CA LEU A 598 -13.60 0.49 -2.94
C LEU A 598 -12.63 0.06 -4.05
N MET A 599 -12.86 -1.10 -4.69
CA MET A 599 -12.09 -1.53 -5.85
C MET A 599 -12.12 -0.47 -6.95
N VAL A 600 -13.29 -0.02 -7.39
CA VAL A 600 -13.40 0.97 -8.47
C VAL A 600 -12.83 2.32 -8.02
N ALA A 601 -13.19 2.81 -6.84
CA ALA A 601 -12.77 4.11 -6.32
C ALA A 601 -11.25 4.22 -6.12
N GLU A 602 -10.64 3.25 -5.42
CA GLU A 602 -9.23 3.33 -5.02
C GLU A 602 -8.25 2.73 -6.02
N LYS A 603 -8.70 1.80 -6.87
CA LYS A 603 -7.81 1.12 -7.81
C LYS A 603 -7.91 1.67 -9.22
N ILE A 604 -9.05 2.26 -9.60
CA ILE A 604 -9.28 2.79 -10.94
C ILE A 604 -9.39 4.31 -10.89
N VAL A 605 -10.42 4.86 -10.24
CA VAL A 605 -10.72 6.30 -10.27
C VAL A 605 -9.55 7.15 -9.78
N SER A 606 -8.96 6.80 -8.63
CA SER A 606 -7.82 7.54 -8.05
C SER A 606 -6.53 7.46 -8.87
N LYS A 607 -6.42 6.50 -9.80
CA LYS A 607 -5.17 6.20 -10.52
C LYS A 607 -5.22 6.54 -12.01
N THR A 608 -6.40 6.74 -12.58
CA THR A 608 -6.57 7.05 -14.01
C THR A 608 -6.75 8.54 -14.24
N CYS A 609 -6.13 9.09 -15.29
CA CYS A 609 -6.31 10.48 -15.69
C CYS A 609 -7.75 10.80 -16.17
N SER A 610 -8.49 9.82 -16.68
CA SER A 610 -9.88 10.00 -17.12
C SER A 610 -10.72 8.74 -16.93
N PHE A 611 -11.57 8.74 -15.91
CA PHE A 611 -12.52 7.65 -15.69
C PHE A 611 -13.59 7.56 -16.80
N VAL A 612 -13.88 8.67 -17.48
CA VAL A 612 -14.77 8.69 -18.65
C VAL A 612 -14.20 7.83 -19.79
N GLN A 613 -12.89 7.92 -20.06
CA GLN A 613 -12.22 7.08 -21.06
C GLN A 613 -12.33 5.60 -20.70
N VAL A 614 -12.19 5.24 -19.42
CA VAL A 614 -12.37 3.86 -18.95
C VAL A 614 -13.78 3.35 -19.26
N LYS A 615 -14.83 4.14 -18.95
CA LYS A 615 -16.22 3.74 -19.24
C LYS A 615 -16.48 3.56 -20.74
N LEU A 616 -15.96 4.47 -21.56
CA LEU A 616 -16.09 4.37 -23.02
C LEU A 616 -15.37 3.14 -23.58
N ALA A 617 -14.18 2.84 -23.06
CA ALA A 617 -13.44 1.64 -23.43
C ALA A 617 -14.25 0.38 -23.09
N VAL A 618 -14.80 0.30 -21.87
CA VAL A 618 -15.66 -0.81 -21.43
C VAL A 618 -16.87 -0.99 -22.36
N ILE A 619 -17.59 0.07 -22.70
CA ILE A 619 -18.76 0.00 -23.61
C ILE A 619 -18.36 -0.56 -24.98
N LYS A 620 -17.24 -0.11 -25.55
CA LYS A 620 -16.74 -0.63 -26.83
C LYS A 620 -16.34 -2.10 -26.75
N LEU A 621 -15.70 -2.51 -25.65
CA LEU A 621 -15.30 -3.90 -25.42
C LEU A 621 -16.51 -4.84 -25.28
N LEU A 622 -17.59 -4.39 -24.63
CA LEU A 622 -18.82 -5.18 -24.48
C LEU A 622 -19.43 -5.59 -25.83
N VAL A 623 -19.31 -4.74 -26.86
CA VAL A 623 -19.84 -5.01 -28.22
C VAL A 623 -18.77 -5.36 -29.25
N SER A 624 -17.59 -5.80 -28.78
CA SER A 624 -16.46 -6.20 -29.64
C SER A 624 -16.53 -7.65 -30.15
N GLY A 625 -17.56 -8.41 -29.74
CA GLY A 625 -17.66 -9.86 -29.96
C GLY A 625 -16.87 -10.70 -28.94
N LEU A 626 -16.32 -10.08 -27.89
CA LEU A 626 -15.65 -10.80 -26.79
C LEU A 626 -16.63 -11.55 -25.87
N PHE A 627 -17.85 -11.01 -25.74
CA PHE A 627 -18.93 -11.55 -24.92
C PHE A 627 -20.16 -11.80 -25.79
N GLU A 628 -21.05 -12.67 -25.31
CA GLU A 628 -22.34 -12.90 -25.93
C GLU A 628 -23.26 -11.68 -25.72
N ASP A 629 -24.02 -11.32 -26.75
CA ASP A 629 -24.94 -10.18 -26.76
C ASP A 629 -25.91 -10.17 -25.55
N GLN A 630 -26.40 -11.35 -25.17
CA GLN A 630 -27.29 -11.50 -24.02
C GLN A 630 -26.57 -11.15 -22.70
N ALA A 631 -25.31 -11.54 -22.55
CA ALA A 631 -24.55 -11.35 -21.32
C ALA A 631 -24.22 -9.88 -21.04
N VAL A 632 -24.13 -9.04 -22.07
CA VAL A 632 -23.78 -7.62 -21.97
C VAL A 632 -24.99 -6.68 -21.87
N PHE A 633 -26.17 -7.14 -22.25
CA PHE A 633 -27.39 -6.32 -22.32
C PHE A 633 -27.68 -5.58 -21.01
N SER A 634 -27.64 -6.27 -19.86
CA SER A 634 -27.96 -5.65 -18.57
C SER A 634 -26.97 -4.54 -18.19
N ILE A 635 -25.68 -4.66 -18.56
CA ILE A 635 -24.65 -3.63 -18.34
C ILE A 635 -24.88 -2.42 -19.23
N LEU A 636 -25.19 -2.63 -20.52
CA LEU A 636 -25.44 -1.53 -21.45
C LEU A 636 -26.69 -0.72 -21.07
N VAL A 637 -27.75 -1.38 -20.55
CA VAL A 637 -28.93 -0.68 -20.00
C VAL A 637 -28.53 0.30 -18.89
N LEU A 638 -27.65 -0.10 -17.97
CA LEU A 638 -27.12 0.81 -16.94
C LEU A 638 -26.26 1.94 -17.53
N GLY A 639 -25.53 1.65 -18.62
CA GLY A 639 -24.78 2.64 -19.38
C GLY A 639 -25.65 3.76 -19.95
N THR A 640 -26.87 3.45 -20.39
CA THR A 640 -27.81 4.47 -20.90
C THR A 640 -28.36 5.41 -19.82
N ALA A 641 -28.15 5.08 -18.54
CA ALA A 641 -28.61 5.86 -17.40
C ALA A 641 -27.54 6.78 -16.80
N GLN A 642 -26.36 6.83 -17.41
CA GLN A 642 -25.24 7.63 -16.92
C GLN A 642 -25.52 9.13 -17.03
N SER A 643 -25.03 9.90 -16.05
CA SER A 643 -25.11 11.36 -16.02
C SER A 643 -24.24 12.03 -17.09
N ILE A 644 -23.19 11.36 -17.55
CA ILE A 644 -22.25 11.85 -18.56
C ILE A 644 -22.77 11.48 -19.96
N GLU A 645 -23.19 12.49 -20.72
CA GLU A 645 -23.84 12.34 -22.04
C GLU A 645 -23.04 11.47 -23.01
N VAL A 646 -21.72 11.70 -23.12
CA VAL A 646 -20.87 10.92 -24.03
C VAL A 646 -20.88 9.42 -23.70
N VAL A 647 -21.01 9.05 -22.41
CA VAL A 647 -21.08 7.66 -21.96
C VAL A 647 -22.46 7.07 -22.23
N SER A 648 -23.54 7.82 -21.96
CA SER A 648 -24.90 7.37 -22.24
C SER A 648 -25.14 7.17 -23.73
N ASP A 649 -24.66 8.08 -24.58
CA ASP A 649 -24.82 8.02 -26.04
C ASP A 649 -24.04 6.84 -26.63
N ALA A 650 -22.85 6.57 -26.10
CA ALA A 650 -22.06 5.40 -26.48
C ALA A 650 -22.79 4.10 -26.11
N ALA A 651 -23.41 4.03 -24.93
CA ALA A 651 -24.17 2.86 -24.50
C ALA A 651 -25.45 2.66 -25.34
N GLU A 652 -26.16 3.74 -25.68
CA GLU A 652 -27.33 3.67 -26.57
C GLU A 652 -26.94 3.22 -27.99
N THR A 653 -25.80 3.68 -28.49
CA THR A 653 -25.25 3.23 -29.78
C THR A 653 -24.84 1.76 -29.73
N ALA A 654 -24.23 1.31 -28.62
CA ALA A 654 -23.86 -0.09 -28.41
C ALA A 654 -25.09 -1.00 -28.33
N LEU A 655 -26.18 -0.58 -27.67
CA LEU A 655 -27.42 -1.34 -27.59
C LEU A 655 -28.07 -1.61 -28.95
N LYS A 656 -27.90 -0.72 -29.94
CA LYS A 656 -28.41 -0.94 -31.30
C LYS A 656 -27.76 -2.13 -32.00
N LYS A 657 -26.60 -2.61 -31.52
CA LYS A 657 -25.91 -3.79 -32.03
C LYS A 657 -26.36 -5.09 -31.39
N VAL A 658 -27.16 -5.01 -30.32
CA VAL A 658 -27.66 -6.16 -29.56
C VAL A 658 -29.12 -6.41 -29.92
N ASP A 659 -29.53 -7.67 -30.04
CA ASP A 659 -30.95 -8.01 -30.17
C ASP A 659 -31.70 -7.74 -28.86
N ILE A 660 -32.33 -6.57 -28.80
CA ILE A 660 -33.09 -6.12 -27.64
C ILE A 660 -34.26 -7.07 -27.36
N GLN A 661 -34.98 -7.55 -28.40
CA GLN A 661 -36.18 -8.36 -28.19
C GLN A 661 -35.81 -9.73 -27.64
N SER A 662 -34.82 -10.39 -28.22
CA SER A 662 -34.28 -11.65 -27.70
C SER A 662 -33.77 -11.49 -26.26
N SER A 663 -33.21 -10.33 -25.91
CA SER A 663 -32.68 -10.08 -24.57
C SER A 663 -33.79 -9.89 -23.53
N VAL A 664 -34.82 -9.10 -23.84
CA VAL A 664 -35.93 -8.86 -22.90
C VAL A 664 -36.86 -10.06 -22.76
N ASP A 665 -36.86 -10.99 -23.71
CA ASP A 665 -37.62 -12.24 -23.61
C ASP A 665 -36.80 -13.40 -23.01
N ASN A 666 -35.51 -13.19 -22.70
CA ASN A 666 -34.70 -14.16 -21.99
C ASN A 666 -34.91 -14.03 -20.47
N ARG A 667 -35.34 -15.13 -19.83
CA ARG A 667 -35.62 -15.17 -18.39
C ARG A 667 -34.42 -14.81 -17.52
N VAL A 668 -33.22 -15.26 -17.88
CA VAL A 668 -31.99 -15.01 -17.12
C VAL A 668 -31.67 -13.52 -17.10
N ILE A 669 -31.80 -12.85 -18.25
CA ILE A 669 -31.51 -11.42 -18.40
C ILE A 669 -32.56 -10.56 -17.68
N VAL A 670 -33.84 -10.97 -17.74
CA VAL A 670 -34.91 -10.35 -16.96
C VAL A 670 -34.63 -10.44 -15.46
N ASP A 671 -34.22 -11.61 -14.98
CA ASP A 671 -33.87 -11.80 -13.57
C ASP A 671 -32.64 -10.97 -13.19
N GLU A 672 -31.64 -10.79 -14.06
CA GLU A 672 -30.51 -9.88 -13.84
C GLU A 672 -30.92 -8.41 -13.71
N LEU A 673 -31.80 -7.93 -14.59
CA LEU A 673 -32.31 -6.56 -14.55
C LEU A 673 -33.10 -6.31 -13.26
N MET A 674 -33.95 -7.26 -12.86
CA MET A 674 -34.69 -7.17 -11.59
C MET A 674 -33.76 -7.27 -10.39
N ALA A 675 -32.75 -8.13 -10.44
CA ALA A 675 -31.77 -8.27 -9.36
C ALA A 675 -30.97 -6.97 -9.19
N SER A 676 -30.52 -6.36 -10.29
CA SER A 676 -29.83 -5.06 -10.28
C SER A 676 -30.73 -3.95 -9.70
N TYR A 677 -32.01 -3.94 -10.08
CA TYR A 677 -33.02 -3.02 -9.55
C TYR A 677 -33.16 -3.15 -8.01
N LEU A 678 -33.20 -4.38 -7.51
CA LEU A 678 -33.47 -4.70 -6.10
C LEU A 678 -32.20 -4.78 -5.22
N GLY A 679 -31.00 -4.75 -5.80
CA GLY A 679 -29.74 -4.96 -5.07
C GLY A 679 -29.50 -6.44 -4.69
N ILE A 680 -29.83 -7.37 -5.58
CA ILE A 680 -29.67 -8.81 -5.39
C ILE A 680 -28.56 -9.32 -6.32
N VAL A 681 -27.78 -10.30 -5.86
CA VAL A 681 -26.71 -10.95 -6.64
C VAL A 681 -27.29 -12.00 -7.57
N THR A 682 -26.76 -12.12 -8.79
CA THR A 682 -27.08 -13.22 -9.70
C THR A 682 -25.91 -14.19 -9.88
N PRO A 683 -26.18 -15.48 -10.16
CA PRO A 683 -25.12 -16.46 -10.43
C PRO A 683 -24.30 -16.15 -11.69
N THR A 684 -24.88 -15.43 -12.65
CA THR A 684 -24.28 -15.10 -13.95
C THR A 684 -23.19 -14.03 -13.87
N LYS A 685 -23.20 -13.20 -12.81
CA LYS A 685 -22.24 -12.14 -12.56
C LYS A 685 -21.86 -12.21 -11.07
N PRO A 686 -21.03 -13.20 -10.66
CA PRO A 686 -20.71 -13.42 -9.25
C PRO A 686 -20.00 -12.21 -8.67
N MET A 687 -20.25 -11.92 -7.38
CA MET A 687 -19.65 -10.78 -6.69
C MET A 687 -18.12 -10.87 -6.61
N ILE A 688 -17.48 -9.70 -6.59
CA ILE A 688 -16.05 -9.55 -6.31
C ILE A 688 -15.87 -9.16 -4.85
N GLY A 689 -15.04 -9.90 -4.11
CA GLY A 689 -14.73 -9.61 -2.70
C GLY A 689 -15.47 -10.52 -1.71
N LYS A 690 -15.45 -10.13 -0.43
CA LYS A 690 -15.95 -10.94 0.69
C LYS A 690 -17.37 -10.58 1.10
N ALA A 691 -17.85 -9.41 0.69
CA ALA A 691 -19.21 -8.98 0.96
C ALA A 691 -20.26 -9.96 0.40
N THR A 692 -21.42 -10.04 1.06
CA THR A 692 -22.54 -10.90 0.66
C THR A 692 -23.77 -10.12 0.22
N VAL A 693 -23.69 -8.78 0.23
CA VAL A 693 -24.82 -7.88 -0.03
C VAL A 693 -24.39 -6.78 -1.00
N VAL A 694 -25.33 -6.37 -1.85
CA VAL A 694 -25.16 -5.35 -2.88
C VAL A 694 -26.22 -4.27 -2.67
N SER A 695 -25.87 -3.00 -2.90
CA SER A 695 -26.86 -1.92 -2.91
C SER A 695 -27.72 -1.98 -4.18
N PRO A 696 -28.99 -1.56 -4.15
CA PRO A 696 -29.75 -1.25 -5.36
C PRO A 696 -29.04 -0.23 -6.27
N VAL A 697 -29.34 -0.25 -7.56
CA VAL A 697 -28.84 0.77 -8.52
C VAL A 697 -29.50 2.14 -8.31
N SER A 698 -28.93 3.19 -8.92
CA SER A 698 -29.43 4.56 -8.82
C SER A 698 -30.85 4.73 -9.39
N THR A 699 -31.53 5.80 -9.00
CA THR A 699 -32.89 6.14 -9.48
C THR A 699 -32.97 6.22 -11.01
N ALA A 700 -31.96 6.80 -11.67
CA ALA A 700 -31.88 6.90 -13.12
C ALA A 700 -31.75 5.51 -13.78
N MET A 701 -30.92 4.63 -13.22
CA MET A 701 -30.76 3.25 -13.68
C MET A 701 -32.04 2.45 -13.51
N LYS A 702 -32.72 2.57 -12.36
CA LYS A 702 -34.02 1.95 -12.09
C LYS A 702 -35.06 2.34 -13.14
N GLN A 703 -35.10 3.62 -13.53
CA GLN A 703 -36.01 4.10 -14.57
C GLN A 703 -35.74 3.43 -15.92
N LYS A 704 -34.48 3.38 -16.38
CA LYS A 704 -34.12 2.71 -17.65
C LYS A 704 -34.42 1.21 -17.60
N ILE A 705 -34.12 0.52 -16.48
CA ILE A 705 -34.47 -0.90 -16.29
C ILE A 705 -35.96 -1.14 -16.50
N LEU A 706 -36.83 -0.36 -15.84
CA LEU A 706 -38.28 -0.51 -15.93
C LEU A 706 -38.81 -0.31 -17.37
N GLN A 707 -38.19 0.56 -18.16
CA GLN A 707 -38.55 0.73 -19.58
C GLN A 707 -38.36 -0.56 -20.37
N TYR A 708 -37.26 -1.29 -20.13
CA TYR A 708 -37.00 -2.58 -20.80
C TYR A 708 -37.85 -3.72 -20.22
N LEU A 709 -38.05 -3.77 -18.90
CA LEU A 709 -38.93 -4.77 -18.28
C LEU A 709 -40.39 -4.64 -18.75
N THR A 710 -40.86 -3.42 -19.03
CA THR A 710 -42.22 -3.17 -19.55
C THR A 710 -42.40 -3.68 -20.98
N ARG A 711 -41.32 -3.74 -21.77
CA ARG A 711 -41.31 -4.28 -23.15
C ARG A 711 -41.23 -5.80 -23.20
N SER A 712 -40.82 -6.45 -22.11
CA SER A 712 -40.65 -7.90 -22.00
C SER A 712 -41.98 -8.64 -21.96
N ALA A 713 -42.10 -9.76 -22.68
CA ALA A 713 -43.22 -10.66 -22.51
C ALA A 713 -43.10 -11.50 -21.21
N VAL A 714 -41.87 -11.72 -20.73
CA VAL A 714 -41.49 -12.61 -19.62
C VAL A 714 -41.47 -11.91 -18.27
N ALA A 715 -40.98 -10.67 -18.19
CA ALA A 715 -40.87 -9.92 -16.93
C ALA A 715 -42.20 -9.79 -16.15
N PRO A 716 -43.35 -9.51 -16.80
CA PRO A 716 -44.61 -9.40 -16.06
C PRO A 716 -45.06 -10.69 -15.39
N VAL A 717 -44.60 -11.86 -15.87
CA VAL A 717 -44.94 -13.18 -15.33
C VAL A 717 -43.80 -13.79 -14.49
N ALA A 718 -42.73 -13.03 -14.23
CA ALA A 718 -41.62 -13.43 -13.39
C ALA A 718 -41.91 -13.21 -11.89
N TYR A 719 -42.86 -13.99 -11.36
CA TYR A 719 -43.38 -13.86 -10.00
C TYR A 719 -42.31 -13.91 -8.91
N MET A 720 -42.60 -13.24 -7.78
CA MET A 720 -41.71 -12.89 -6.66
C MET A 720 -40.83 -11.66 -6.93
N ASN A 721 -39.97 -11.68 -7.96
CA ASN A 721 -39.08 -10.54 -8.22
C ASN A 721 -39.82 -9.37 -8.89
N ASN A 722 -40.74 -9.64 -9.84
CA ASN A 722 -41.58 -8.60 -10.45
C ASN A 722 -42.41 -7.83 -9.39
N MET A 723 -42.95 -8.53 -8.39
CA MET A 723 -43.75 -7.95 -7.30
C MET A 723 -42.88 -7.03 -6.43
N LYS A 724 -41.68 -7.47 -6.07
CA LYS A 724 -40.73 -6.65 -5.30
C LYS A 724 -40.37 -5.38 -6.06
N VAL A 725 -40.08 -5.50 -7.36
CA VAL A 725 -39.77 -4.34 -8.24
C VAL A 725 -40.95 -3.37 -8.27
N CYS A 726 -42.17 -3.86 -8.46
CA CYS A 726 -43.37 -3.02 -8.44
C CYS A 726 -43.57 -2.33 -7.08
N LEU A 727 -43.51 -3.08 -5.97
CA LEU A 727 -43.72 -2.53 -4.63
C LEU A 727 -42.67 -1.47 -4.26
N GLU A 728 -41.40 -1.70 -4.58
CA GLU A 728 -40.33 -0.72 -4.35
C GLU A 728 -40.51 0.51 -5.24
N GLY A 729 -40.84 0.33 -6.52
CA GLY A 729 -41.08 1.46 -7.44
C GLY A 729 -42.23 2.38 -7.03
N LEU A 730 -43.21 1.85 -6.29
CA LEU A 730 -44.34 2.59 -5.73
C LEU A 730 -43.98 3.41 -4.47
N THR A 731 -42.80 3.24 -3.87
CA THR A 731 -42.41 4.00 -2.65
C THR A 731 -41.93 5.42 -2.94
N HIS A 732 -41.68 5.77 -4.19
CA HIS A 732 -41.14 7.07 -4.60
C HIS A 732 -42.25 8.09 -4.89
N THR A 733 -42.59 8.93 -3.91
CA THR A 733 -43.70 9.92 -3.99
C THR A 733 -43.23 11.38 -4.11
N SER A 734 -41.93 11.64 -4.27
CA SER A 734 -41.37 12.99 -4.35
C SER A 734 -41.65 13.68 -5.71
N ARG A 735 -41.74 15.02 -5.73
CA ARG A 735 -41.99 15.83 -6.94
C ARG A 735 -40.89 15.68 -8.01
N THR A 736 -39.66 15.32 -7.59
CA THR A 736 -38.48 15.09 -8.45
C THR A 736 -38.46 13.72 -9.12
N ASP A 737 -39.11 12.70 -8.54
CA ASP A 737 -39.02 11.29 -9.01
C ASP A 737 -40.21 10.84 -9.87
N SER A 738 -41.05 11.77 -10.34
CA SER A 738 -42.26 11.45 -11.12
C SER A 738 -42.01 10.53 -12.33
N LYS A 739 -40.83 10.60 -12.95
CA LYS A 739 -40.44 9.72 -14.07
C LYS A 739 -40.26 8.26 -13.65
N LEU A 740 -39.66 7.99 -12.49
CA LEU A 740 -39.50 6.62 -11.97
C LEU A 740 -40.85 6.04 -11.58
N LEU A 741 -41.70 6.84 -10.93
CA LEU A 741 -43.07 6.44 -10.56
C LEU A 741 -43.90 6.08 -11.81
N ILE A 742 -43.84 6.89 -12.88
CA ILE A 742 -44.51 6.59 -14.15
C ILE A 742 -43.99 5.29 -14.76
N ALA A 743 -42.67 5.05 -14.76
CA ALA A 743 -42.10 3.81 -15.26
C ALA A 743 -42.54 2.59 -14.44
N ALA A 744 -42.59 2.72 -13.11
CA ALA A 744 -43.03 1.67 -12.20
C ALA A 744 -44.52 1.34 -12.39
N LEU A 745 -45.38 2.36 -12.54
CA LEU A 745 -46.80 2.19 -12.80
C LEU A 745 -47.05 1.53 -14.17
N ASN A 746 -46.32 1.92 -15.22
CA ASN A 746 -46.42 1.26 -16.52
C ASN A 746 -46.06 -0.23 -16.46
N PHE A 747 -44.99 -0.57 -15.73
CA PHE A 747 -44.63 -1.97 -15.52
C PHE A 747 -45.69 -2.71 -14.68
N LEU A 748 -46.20 -2.06 -13.63
CA LEU A 748 -47.25 -2.60 -12.77
C LEU A 748 -48.52 -2.94 -13.57
N VAL A 749 -48.95 -2.07 -14.49
CA VAL A 749 -50.08 -2.34 -15.39
C VAL A 749 -49.90 -3.67 -16.14
N LYS A 750 -48.71 -3.91 -16.70
CA LYS A 750 -48.42 -5.17 -17.42
C LYS A 750 -48.45 -6.38 -16.49
N VAL A 751 -47.95 -6.21 -15.28
CA VAL A 751 -47.89 -7.24 -14.25
C VAL A 751 -49.31 -7.63 -13.78
N ILE A 752 -50.16 -6.66 -13.44
CA ILE A 752 -51.54 -6.92 -12.99
C ILE A 752 -52.44 -7.46 -14.12
N GLU A 753 -52.22 -7.06 -15.37
CA GLU A 753 -52.91 -7.61 -16.54
C GLU A 753 -52.67 -9.13 -16.68
N LYS A 754 -51.44 -9.58 -16.41
CA LYS A 754 -51.02 -10.99 -16.54
C LYS A 754 -51.01 -11.77 -15.22
N MET A 755 -51.50 -11.18 -14.12
CA MET A 755 -51.44 -11.76 -12.76
C MET A 755 -52.32 -13.03 -12.60
N PRO A 756 -51.80 -14.20 -12.20
CA PRO A 756 -52.62 -15.39 -11.98
C PRO A 756 -53.55 -15.20 -10.78
N ALA A 757 -54.69 -15.88 -10.79
CA ALA A 757 -55.71 -15.76 -9.74
C ALA A 757 -55.16 -16.02 -8.33
N ALA A 758 -54.22 -16.95 -8.18
CA ALA A 758 -53.56 -17.25 -6.90
C ALA A 758 -52.74 -16.06 -6.36
N ALA A 759 -52.05 -15.32 -7.24
CA ALA A 759 -51.30 -14.13 -6.85
C ALA A 759 -52.22 -12.94 -6.60
N GLN A 760 -53.30 -12.80 -7.38
CA GLN A 760 -54.30 -11.75 -7.23
C GLN A 760 -54.91 -11.74 -5.81
N LYS A 761 -55.24 -12.91 -5.26
CA LYS A 761 -55.82 -13.03 -3.92
C LYS A 761 -54.90 -12.48 -2.82
N ASN A 762 -53.59 -12.65 -2.97
CA ASN A 762 -52.60 -12.28 -1.95
C ASN A 762 -52.04 -10.87 -2.14
N PHE A 763 -51.74 -10.47 -3.39
CA PHE A 763 -51.09 -9.21 -3.70
C PHE A 763 -52.05 -8.12 -4.18
N GLY A 764 -53.24 -8.48 -4.66
CA GLY A 764 -54.24 -7.54 -5.18
C GLY A 764 -54.65 -6.47 -4.16
N PRO A 765 -55.11 -6.84 -2.95
CA PRO A 765 -55.47 -5.87 -1.91
C PRO A 765 -54.28 -5.00 -1.49
N LEU A 766 -53.08 -5.58 -1.37
CA LEU A 766 -51.86 -4.85 -1.00
C LEU A 766 -51.46 -3.80 -2.05
N LEU A 767 -51.49 -4.17 -3.33
CA LEU A 767 -51.18 -3.26 -4.42
C LEU A 767 -52.23 -2.15 -4.55
N PHE A 768 -53.50 -2.48 -4.34
CA PHE A 768 -54.60 -1.50 -4.35
C PHE A 768 -54.39 -0.45 -3.25
N ASP A 769 -54.18 -0.87 -2.01
CA ASP A 769 -53.89 0.03 -0.88
C ASP A 769 -52.66 0.90 -1.12
N ARG A 770 -51.59 0.34 -1.70
CA ARG A 770 -50.37 1.11 -2.00
C ARG A 770 -50.57 2.16 -3.08
N VAL A 771 -51.24 1.82 -4.18
CA VAL A 771 -51.54 2.79 -5.24
C VAL A 771 -52.48 3.88 -4.74
N GLN A 772 -53.47 3.54 -3.92
CA GLN A 772 -54.40 4.49 -3.32
C GLN A 772 -53.68 5.49 -2.40
N LYS A 773 -52.80 5.04 -1.50
CA LYS A 773 -52.05 5.92 -0.59
C LYS A 773 -51.15 6.92 -1.32
N ILE A 774 -50.62 6.56 -2.49
CA ILE A 774 -49.83 7.49 -3.31
C ILE A 774 -50.72 8.59 -3.88
N GLN A 775 -51.97 8.28 -4.24
CA GLN A 775 -52.93 9.23 -4.81
C GLN A 775 -53.26 10.32 -3.79
N GLU A 776 -53.45 9.92 -2.54
CA GLU A 776 -53.76 10.80 -1.42
C GLU A 776 -52.60 11.76 -1.09
N GLY A 777 -51.37 11.46 -1.52
CA GLY A 777 -50.16 12.26 -1.29
C GLY A 777 -49.91 13.43 -2.26
N GLU A 778 -50.94 13.96 -2.93
CA GLU A 778 -50.87 15.10 -3.88
C GLU A 778 -49.99 14.90 -5.15
N VAL A 779 -50.11 13.76 -5.86
CA VAL A 779 -49.45 13.60 -7.17
C VAL A 779 -50.07 14.53 -8.23
N LYS A 780 -49.33 15.57 -8.65
CA LYS A 780 -49.79 16.59 -9.62
C LYS A 780 -49.57 16.22 -11.11
N ASN A 781 -48.96 15.08 -11.40
CA ASN A 781 -48.68 14.66 -12.78
C ASN A 781 -49.86 13.86 -13.35
N GLY A 782 -50.53 14.40 -14.38
CA GLY A 782 -51.72 13.78 -14.99
C GLY A 782 -51.48 12.39 -15.58
N VAL A 783 -50.28 12.10 -16.09
CA VAL A 783 -49.93 10.77 -16.65
C VAL A 783 -49.81 9.73 -15.54
N ALA A 784 -49.11 10.08 -14.44
CA ALA A 784 -48.99 9.21 -13.29
C ALA A 784 -50.38 8.90 -12.69
N LEU A 785 -51.19 9.94 -12.51
CA LEU A 785 -52.54 9.83 -11.98
C LEU A 785 -53.43 8.92 -12.85
N SER A 786 -53.38 9.09 -14.18
CA SER A 786 -54.08 8.21 -15.13
C SER A 786 -53.66 6.74 -15.01
N LEU A 787 -52.35 6.46 -14.91
CA LEU A 787 -51.83 5.10 -14.75
C LEU A 787 -52.22 4.48 -13.40
N MET A 788 -52.26 5.27 -12.34
CA MET A 788 -52.71 4.81 -11.02
C MET A 788 -54.17 4.38 -11.05
N TYR A 789 -55.05 5.20 -11.60
CA TYR A 789 -56.46 4.83 -11.78
C TYR A 789 -56.63 3.62 -12.67
N ARG A 790 -55.83 3.49 -13.75
CA ARG A 790 -55.80 2.28 -14.57
C ARG A 790 -55.41 1.05 -13.74
N CYS A 791 -54.43 1.16 -12.85
CA CYS A 791 -54.05 0.07 -11.96
C CYS A 791 -55.18 -0.33 -11.01
N LEU A 792 -55.80 0.64 -10.33
CA LEU A 792 -56.92 0.42 -9.42
C LEU A 792 -58.12 -0.22 -10.14
N GLY A 793 -58.43 0.26 -11.35
CA GLY A 793 -59.50 -0.29 -12.20
C GLY A 793 -59.25 -1.74 -12.62
N ILE A 794 -58.02 -2.08 -13.04
CA ILE A 794 -57.68 -3.47 -13.41
C ILE A 794 -57.74 -4.39 -12.18
N LEU A 795 -57.22 -3.95 -11.03
CA LEU A 795 -57.26 -4.73 -9.79
C LEU A 795 -58.70 -4.97 -9.32
N GLY A 796 -59.53 -3.93 -9.31
CA GLY A 796 -60.94 -4.01 -8.93
C GLY A 796 -61.80 -4.82 -9.91
N LYS A 797 -61.50 -4.77 -11.22
CA LYS A 797 -62.16 -5.63 -12.23
C LYS A 797 -61.87 -7.11 -12.00
N ARG A 798 -60.66 -7.44 -11.57
CA ARG A 798 -60.24 -8.84 -11.34
C ARG A 798 -60.72 -9.39 -10.00
N ASP A 799 -60.90 -8.51 -9.01
CA ASP A 799 -61.44 -8.85 -7.69
C ASP A 799 -62.33 -7.71 -7.17
N SER A 800 -63.64 -7.84 -7.36
CA SER A 800 -64.62 -6.82 -6.99
C SER A 800 -64.73 -6.63 -5.48
N SER A 801 -64.26 -7.59 -4.66
CA SER A 801 -64.30 -7.47 -3.20
C SER A 801 -63.41 -6.32 -2.70
N ILE A 802 -62.34 -5.99 -3.43
CA ILE A 802 -61.41 -4.89 -3.13
C ILE A 802 -62.09 -3.51 -3.25
N LEU A 803 -63.13 -3.39 -4.07
CA LEU A 803 -63.85 -2.13 -4.29
C LEU A 803 -64.93 -1.84 -3.23
N THR A 804 -65.21 -2.80 -2.34
CA THR A 804 -66.25 -2.66 -1.31
C THR A 804 -65.88 -1.56 -0.32
N GLY A 805 -66.64 -0.45 -0.31
CA GLY A 805 -66.38 0.71 0.57
C GLY A 805 -65.44 1.78 -0.01
N GLN A 806 -65.03 1.68 -1.27
CA GLN A 806 -64.09 2.61 -1.94
C GLN A 806 -64.80 3.62 -2.87
N ALA A 807 -65.97 4.13 -2.46
CA ALA A 807 -66.82 4.99 -3.30
C ALA A 807 -66.13 6.30 -3.72
N ASP A 808 -65.36 6.91 -2.82
CA ASP A 808 -64.64 8.16 -3.10
C ASP A 808 -63.54 7.96 -4.15
N THR A 809 -62.76 6.90 -4.04
CA THR A 809 -61.69 6.53 -5.00
C THR A 809 -62.26 6.29 -6.40
N ILE A 810 -63.42 5.63 -6.49
CA ILE A 810 -64.14 5.43 -7.75
C ILE A 810 -64.64 6.77 -8.31
N GLY A 811 -65.24 7.63 -7.48
CA GLY A 811 -65.69 8.96 -7.89
C GLY A 811 -64.55 9.85 -8.41
N HIS A 812 -63.41 9.86 -7.73
CA HIS A 812 -62.20 10.57 -8.14
C HIS A 812 -61.62 10.04 -9.46
N THR A 813 -61.64 8.72 -9.66
CA THR A 813 -61.21 8.09 -10.92
C THR A 813 -61.98 8.65 -12.11
N PHE A 814 -63.32 8.66 -12.04
CA PHE A 814 -64.17 9.17 -13.12
C PHE A 814 -64.01 10.69 -13.33
N LYS A 815 -63.85 11.46 -12.25
CA LYS A 815 -63.60 12.90 -12.35
C LYS A 815 -62.28 13.21 -13.07
N SER A 816 -61.21 12.49 -12.74
CA SER A 816 -59.91 12.69 -13.41
C SER A 816 -59.91 12.21 -14.86
N ILE A 817 -60.69 11.18 -15.23
CA ILE A 817 -60.87 10.78 -16.64
C ILE A 817 -61.57 11.90 -17.43
N ALA A 818 -62.54 12.58 -16.83
CA ALA A 818 -63.24 13.70 -17.46
C ALA A 818 -62.35 14.93 -17.72
N GLU A 819 -61.30 15.14 -16.91
CA GLU A 819 -60.39 16.29 -17.01
C GLU A 819 -59.30 16.15 -18.11
N VAL A 820 -59.05 14.95 -18.66
CA VAL A 820 -57.96 14.68 -19.66
C VAL A 820 -58.42 14.78 -21.14
N SER A 821 -59.62 15.35 -21.37
CA SER A 821 -60.16 15.84 -22.66
C SER A 821 -60.19 14.89 -23.88
N TRP A 822 -61.31 14.18 -24.05
CA TRP A 822 -62.02 14.03 -25.34
C TRP A 822 -63.56 14.01 -25.21
N LEU A 823 -64.12 14.28 -24.02
CA LEU A 823 -65.58 14.38 -23.84
C LEU A 823 -65.96 15.86 -23.79
N LYS A 824 -66.39 16.42 -24.94
CA LYS A 824 -67.11 17.69 -24.94
C LYS A 824 -68.49 17.46 -24.33
N PHE A 825 -68.73 18.09 -23.19
CA PHE A 825 -70.04 18.17 -22.57
C PHE A 825 -70.88 19.20 -23.33
N ASP A 826 -71.90 18.77 -24.07
CA ASP A 826 -72.93 19.66 -24.62
C ASP A 826 -74.18 19.53 -23.73
N SER A 827 -74.63 20.65 -23.17
CA SER A 827 -75.75 20.71 -22.23
C SER A 827 -77.13 20.58 -22.89
N SER A 828 -77.21 20.32 -24.19
CA SER A 828 -78.46 20.33 -24.95
C SER A 828 -78.90 19.00 -25.57
N ALA A 829 -78.10 17.94 -25.50
CA ALA A 829 -78.49 16.60 -25.97
C ALA A 829 -77.82 15.52 -25.12
N GLY A 830 -78.62 14.59 -24.56
CA GLY A 830 -78.13 13.50 -23.72
C GLY A 830 -77.06 12.61 -24.36
N PHE A 831 -76.38 11.81 -23.52
CA PHE A 831 -75.23 10.95 -23.86
C PHE A 831 -75.39 10.17 -25.18
N GLN A 832 -74.60 10.52 -26.19
CA GLN A 832 -74.19 9.58 -27.23
C GLN A 832 -72.73 9.19 -26.97
N VAL A 833 -72.53 7.96 -26.52
CA VAL A 833 -71.22 7.31 -26.44
C VAL A 833 -71.07 6.49 -27.72
N ASP A 834 -70.02 6.76 -28.50
CA ASP A 834 -69.59 5.87 -29.56
C ASP A 834 -68.89 4.66 -28.93
N CYS A 835 -69.53 3.49 -29.05
CA CYS A 835 -69.28 2.32 -28.20
C CYS A 835 -68.24 1.33 -28.76
N ASP A 836 -67.44 1.71 -29.74
CA ASP A 836 -66.63 0.74 -30.47
C ASP A 836 -65.21 0.51 -29.90
N GLU A 837 -64.67 1.37 -29.02
CA GLU A 837 -63.31 1.18 -28.45
C GLU A 837 -63.24 0.87 -26.94
N PHE A 838 -64.36 0.94 -26.18
CA PHE A 838 -64.35 0.77 -24.71
C PHE A 838 -65.37 -0.25 -24.18
N GLY A 839 -65.57 -1.35 -24.92
CA GLY A 839 -66.58 -2.39 -24.63
C GLY A 839 -66.52 -3.07 -23.24
N THR A 840 -65.50 -2.84 -22.41
CA THR A 840 -65.43 -3.42 -21.05
C THR A 840 -65.65 -2.43 -19.90
N TRP A 841 -65.84 -1.13 -20.13
CA TRP A 841 -66.11 -0.16 -19.05
C TRP A 841 -67.60 0.14 -18.87
N CYS A 842 -68.42 -0.01 -19.92
CA CYS A 842 -69.88 0.18 -19.81
C CYS A 842 -70.59 -0.90 -18.97
N THR A 843 -69.99 -2.08 -18.77
CA THR A 843 -70.62 -3.18 -18.01
C THR A 843 -70.60 -2.98 -16.50
N CYS A 844 -69.82 -2.04 -15.98
CA CYS A 844 -69.88 -1.66 -14.56
C CYS A 844 -70.89 -0.51 -14.30
N TRP A 845 -71.38 0.15 -15.36
CA TRP A 845 -72.35 1.24 -15.27
C TRP A 845 -73.79 0.82 -15.61
N ARG A 846 -73.99 -0.41 -16.09
CA ARG A 846 -75.31 -1.04 -16.19
C ARG A 846 -75.63 -1.88 -14.97
#